data_AF-A0A9D8V342-F1
#
_entry.id   AF-A0A9D8V342-F1
#
_cell.length_a   1.000
_cell.length_b   1.000
_cell.length_c   1.000
_cell.angle_alpha   90.00
_cell.angle_beta   90.00
_cell.angle_gamma   90.00
#
_symmetry.space_group_name_H-M   'P 1'
#
loop_
_entity.id
_entity.type
_entity.pdbx_description
1 polymer ?
#
loop_
_entity_poly.entity_id
_entity_poly.type
_entity_poly.pdbx_seq_one_letter_code
_entity_poly.pdbx_strand_id
1 'polypeptide(L)'
;VTTTDAAGATYTETFSIAVGDVNEGPSAGAVDLGNTDEDMSITITSEQLLANSSDVDGDALSVTSLSVDPAFGSLTDNGDGTWTFTPTTDMSAENVPFSFTVSDGTETESATAVLDVTAVADAPSLSITTGFTASYFDTNSGLSSLGDIDWDGTPTHQEFVSEINYENGTGSFWEGGSDDTFGAKIEGNINIEEGGEYTFYLSADDGAALFIDGVQVIDHDGLHSYSTATMSVDLPAGAHTIEVRYFENSGHAGLKLELQGPDTGDNRQLLSTTDEPGEVTIAADGGASFSLAAAATDADGSETIALAVSGIPVGVTISDGVNSFTATEGNTSVDVTNWSTDTLSVNGGGVVESSFDLTISATATEASNGASTVTTSALHVNVAEFNSGPVADDVDLGNTVEDMSITITSEQLLANSSDANGDSLSVTSLSVDPAFGSLTDNGDGTWTFTPTTDMSAENVPFSFTVSDGTETDSATATLDVSAVADAPSLSIGTISSTRTIINSSFENSSAGFQDSADGWSTDSDAIEVWSEQSDNQSASHGDKYVELNDDKIDNFDDADDIYQNVQTVDGASYTLTFDLSPRPGYNASVNRIEVVWDGEVVDTIALNGSGNGDNVWQSYSYTLEGDGDISKLQFREAGTDVDNGRGMRIDNIVLTETVEGAQGSAGEAIDLPDLSASLNDTDGSESLTLIVGNIPEGAVLTDGTNTFTAASGDASVDVASWDLDDLQITLPVNYEGNFDLSVSATATEASNGAAETTSGSISVKVEASETNPQLLWSEDFSGLSNGAKGDVGDTAWSATDFGADITGGHGVQSGAYEFDQNTNNAWDNTSKTIWKSESIDISGKADVDLSFKLSQVGGMEASGEWHDWLKVYAVVDGVRTELMTQNGELDGTSIVNLQNVGEGSSLVIEFESHITGSDEHFVVDDIRLTGNHTNGTATELTLVEDLGSVLPEASVTITGGYGTTKGTSGDDVMAIGLGDKLEGKEGNDILLGGLGDDELKGGDGDDTLYGGAGDDTLKGEDDDDILYGGLGDDKLEGGKGNDILVGGAGDDELKGGKGDDILFGGAGNDVMKGEDGSDLFIFQPGNGDSDYVSGGSGGGWTDTIQLQASGIGHLDMDWTLSLDSGSIDTSGLGSYDLTDDASGTITFADGSEITFEGIERIEW
;
A
#
# COMPACT_ATOMS: atom_id res chain seq x y z
N VAL A 1 152.66 -84.60 1.56
CA VAL A 1 154.12 -84.46 1.77
C VAL A 1 154.82 -85.67 1.16
N THR A 2 155.86 -85.48 0.34
CA THR A 2 156.63 -86.56 -0.30
C THR A 2 158.11 -86.44 0.06
N THR A 3 158.75 -87.53 0.47
CA THR A 3 160.19 -87.62 0.73
C THR A 3 160.82 -88.68 -0.17
N THR A 4 162.04 -88.42 -0.68
CA THR A 4 162.74 -89.32 -1.61
C THR A 4 164.13 -89.63 -1.08
N ASP A 5 164.51 -90.91 -1.08
CA ASP A 5 165.86 -91.31 -0.67
C ASP A 5 166.89 -91.13 -1.78
N ALA A 6 168.17 -91.27 -1.41
CA ALA A 6 169.30 -91.08 -2.33
C ALA A 6 169.39 -92.14 -3.45
N ALA A 7 168.60 -93.22 -3.40
CA ALA A 7 168.48 -94.23 -4.45
C ALA A 7 167.26 -93.99 -5.37
N GLY A 8 166.48 -92.93 -5.11
CA GLY A 8 165.32 -92.55 -5.91
C GLY A 8 164.00 -93.19 -5.47
N ALA A 9 163.92 -93.82 -4.29
CA ALA A 9 162.66 -94.32 -3.76
C ALA A 9 161.89 -93.20 -3.05
N THR A 10 160.65 -92.95 -3.46
CA THR A 10 159.79 -91.90 -2.88
C THR A 10 158.72 -92.48 -1.95
N TYR A 11 158.51 -91.86 -0.79
CA TYR A 11 157.35 -92.09 0.09
C TYR A 11 156.49 -90.83 0.15
N THR A 12 155.19 -90.96 -0.11
CA THR A 12 154.23 -89.86 -0.10
C THR A 12 153.12 -90.14 0.90
N GLU A 13 152.83 -89.17 1.77
CA GLU A 13 151.71 -89.20 2.70
C GLU A 13 150.98 -87.85 2.69
N THR A 14 149.67 -87.87 2.48
CA THR A 14 148.80 -86.69 2.44
C THR A 14 148.11 -86.46 3.78
N PHE A 15 148.05 -85.20 4.21
CA PHE A 15 147.20 -84.74 5.31
C PHE A 15 146.16 -83.77 4.75
N SER A 16 144.92 -83.88 5.22
CA SER A 16 143.82 -82.96 4.90
C SER A 16 143.59 -81.99 6.07
N ILE A 17 143.31 -80.72 5.76
CA ILE A 17 142.84 -79.69 6.70
C ILE A 17 141.35 -79.46 6.38
N ALA A 18 140.50 -79.51 7.40
CA ALA A 18 139.10 -79.08 7.32
C ALA A 18 138.96 -77.70 7.97
N VAL A 19 138.23 -76.80 7.31
CA VAL A 19 137.72 -75.53 7.84
C VAL A 19 136.21 -75.69 7.96
N GLY A 20 135.62 -75.29 9.09
CA GLY A 20 134.15 -75.23 9.25
C GLY A 20 133.64 -73.83 8.96
N ASP A 21 132.43 -73.74 8.40
CA ASP A 21 131.75 -72.47 8.10
C ASP A 21 131.20 -71.82 9.40
N VAL A 22 131.04 -70.49 9.40
CA VAL A 22 130.46 -69.66 10.48
C VAL A 22 129.15 -69.08 9.95
N ASN A 23 128.10 -69.01 10.78
CA ASN A 23 126.79 -68.47 10.42
C ASN A 23 126.79 -66.93 10.38
N GLU A 24 126.18 -66.33 9.35
CA GLU A 24 125.89 -64.90 9.21
C GLU A 24 124.38 -64.66 9.39
N GLY A 25 123.98 -63.91 10.43
CA GLY A 25 122.56 -63.69 10.76
C GLY A 25 121.72 -62.94 9.71
N PRO A 26 120.39 -62.88 9.95
CA PRO A 26 119.41 -62.39 8.97
C PRO A 26 119.48 -60.87 8.74
N SER A 27 119.14 -60.42 7.54
CA SER A 27 118.91 -59.00 7.22
C SER A 27 117.42 -58.74 6.98
N ALA A 28 116.80 -57.89 7.80
CA ALA A 28 115.37 -57.57 7.74
C ALA A 28 115.12 -56.09 7.35
N GLY A 29 114.20 -55.86 6.41
CA GLY A 29 113.79 -54.52 5.94
C GLY A 29 112.38 -54.12 6.40
N ALA A 30 112.06 -52.82 6.33
CA ALA A 30 110.74 -52.32 6.68
C ALA A 30 109.65 -52.78 5.70
N VAL A 31 108.42 -52.96 6.19
CA VAL A 31 107.27 -53.47 5.42
C VAL A 31 106.07 -52.52 5.52
N ASP A 32 105.32 -52.40 4.44
CA ASP A 32 104.02 -51.73 4.41
C ASP A 32 102.93 -52.80 4.35
N LEU A 33 102.00 -52.78 5.30
CA LEU A 33 100.92 -53.76 5.45
C LEU A 33 99.63 -53.33 4.72
N GLY A 34 99.59 -52.14 4.13
CA GLY A 34 98.44 -51.59 3.42
C GLY A 34 97.49 -50.83 4.35
N ASN A 35 96.18 -51.07 4.20
CA ASN A 35 95.13 -50.39 4.97
C ASN A 35 94.09 -51.36 5.55
N THR A 36 93.36 -50.89 6.57
CA THR A 36 92.16 -51.52 7.14
C THR A 36 91.19 -50.43 7.60
N ASP A 37 89.88 -50.73 7.67
CA ASP A 37 88.91 -49.83 8.29
C ASP A 37 89.00 -49.92 9.83
N GLU A 38 88.72 -48.84 10.55
CA GLU A 38 88.85 -48.76 12.02
C GLU A 38 87.96 -49.75 12.78
N ASP A 39 86.84 -50.16 12.18
CA ASP A 39 85.93 -51.17 12.73
C ASP A 39 86.25 -52.61 12.34
N MET A 40 87.33 -52.81 11.56
CA MET A 40 87.66 -54.11 11.00
C MET A 40 89.02 -54.61 11.47
N SER A 41 89.03 -55.81 12.05
CA SER A 41 90.27 -56.54 12.31
C SER A 41 90.93 -57.01 11.00
N ILE A 42 92.25 -56.91 10.93
CA ILE A 42 93.06 -57.43 9.81
C ILE A 42 93.99 -58.56 10.28
N THR A 43 94.22 -59.54 9.40
CA THR A 43 95.19 -60.61 9.64
C THR A 43 96.52 -60.30 8.95
N ILE A 44 97.59 -60.17 9.75
CA ILE A 44 98.98 -59.96 9.32
C ILE A 44 99.69 -61.30 9.28
N THR A 45 100.34 -61.64 8.18
CA THR A 45 101.03 -62.93 7.99
C THR A 45 102.54 -62.78 8.11
N SER A 46 103.22 -63.85 8.55
CA SER A 46 104.68 -63.93 8.56
C SER A 46 105.29 -63.75 7.17
N GLU A 47 104.61 -64.16 6.10
CA GLU A 47 105.05 -63.92 4.72
C GLU A 47 105.11 -62.41 4.40
N GLN A 48 104.10 -61.64 4.80
CA GLN A 48 104.10 -60.19 4.62
C GLN A 48 105.27 -59.53 5.36
N LEU A 49 105.51 -59.92 6.62
CA LEU A 49 106.60 -59.36 7.44
C LEU A 49 108.00 -59.76 6.92
N LEU A 50 108.13 -60.96 6.34
CA LEU A 50 109.40 -61.44 5.77
C LEU A 50 109.66 -60.98 4.33
N ALA A 51 108.72 -60.28 3.69
CA ALA A 51 108.81 -59.91 2.27
C ALA A 51 110.10 -59.17 1.89
N ASN A 52 110.66 -58.38 2.83
CA ASN A 52 111.89 -57.63 2.66
C ASN A 52 113.05 -58.18 3.51
N SER A 53 113.03 -59.48 3.85
CA SER A 53 114.07 -60.14 4.65
C SER A 53 114.84 -61.21 3.86
N SER A 54 116.14 -61.34 4.11
CA SER A 54 117.01 -62.33 3.45
C SER A 54 118.16 -62.79 4.35
N ASP A 55 118.66 -63.98 4.06
CA ASP A 55 119.80 -64.60 4.73
C ASP A 55 120.87 -64.97 3.69
N VAL A 56 122.15 -64.71 4.00
CA VAL A 56 123.26 -64.94 3.06
C VAL A 56 123.63 -66.42 2.98
N ASP A 57 123.50 -67.16 4.09
CA ASP A 57 123.75 -68.59 4.18
C ASP A 57 122.59 -69.42 3.59
N GLY A 58 121.43 -68.78 3.44
CA GLY A 58 120.23 -69.37 2.87
C GLY A 58 119.39 -70.14 3.90
N ASP A 59 119.59 -69.83 5.18
CA ASP A 59 118.78 -70.38 6.26
C ASP A 59 117.33 -69.89 6.21
N ALA A 60 116.43 -70.71 6.75
CA ALA A 60 115.00 -70.43 6.72
C ALA A 60 114.64 -69.36 7.76
N LEU A 61 114.04 -68.26 7.29
CA LEU A 61 113.65 -67.14 8.15
C LEU A 61 112.27 -67.36 8.79
N SER A 62 112.14 -66.90 10.04
CA SER A 62 110.89 -66.91 10.81
C SER A 62 110.72 -65.60 11.57
N VAL A 63 109.48 -65.20 11.84
CA VAL A 63 109.18 -64.03 12.70
C VAL A 63 108.94 -64.51 14.12
N THR A 64 109.68 -63.97 15.08
CA THR A 64 109.62 -64.41 16.49
C THR A 64 108.80 -63.49 17.39
N SER A 65 108.49 -62.28 16.93
CA SER A 65 107.66 -61.31 17.67
C SER A 65 107.07 -60.26 16.73
N LEU A 66 105.84 -59.81 16.99
CA LEU A 66 105.20 -58.62 16.42
C LEU A 66 104.53 -57.85 17.57
N SER A 67 104.63 -56.52 17.56
CA SER A 67 103.99 -55.65 18.57
C SER A 67 103.56 -54.31 17.98
N VAL A 68 102.50 -53.73 18.56
CA VAL A 68 101.95 -52.39 18.30
C VAL A 68 101.68 -51.68 19.63
N ASP A 69 101.64 -50.34 19.64
CA ASP A 69 101.23 -49.59 20.83
C ASP A 69 99.74 -49.86 21.12
N PRO A 70 99.35 -50.24 22.35
CA PRO A 70 97.95 -50.46 22.72
C PRO A 70 97.01 -49.29 22.48
N ALA A 71 97.52 -48.06 22.32
CA ALA A 71 96.71 -46.91 21.95
C ALA A 71 96.07 -47.06 20.55
N PHE A 72 96.75 -47.72 19.61
CA PHE A 72 96.25 -47.91 18.25
C PHE A 72 95.45 -49.19 18.05
N GLY A 73 95.58 -50.16 18.96
CA GLY A 73 94.80 -51.39 18.91
C GLY A 73 95.47 -52.55 19.62
N SER A 74 94.86 -53.73 19.48
CA SER A 74 95.32 -54.97 20.09
C SER A 74 95.81 -55.96 19.04
N LEU A 75 96.81 -56.76 19.40
CA LEU A 75 97.39 -57.78 18.54
C LEU A 75 97.26 -59.16 19.19
N THR A 76 96.69 -60.12 18.47
CA THR A 76 96.55 -61.53 18.90
C THR A 76 97.39 -62.43 18.00
N ASP A 77 98.34 -63.17 18.57
CA ASP A 77 99.09 -64.22 17.86
C ASP A 77 98.24 -65.48 17.71
N ASN A 78 98.01 -65.92 16.47
CA ASN A 78 97.15 -67.07 16.17
C ASN A 78 97.91 -68.41 16.25
N GLY A 79 99.23 -68.41 16.43
CA GLY A 79 100.05 -69.60 16.63
C GLY A 79 100.37 -70.41 15.36
N ASP A 80 99.97 -69.93 14.18
CA ASP A 80 100.21 -70.54 12.87
C ASP A 80 101.11 -69.69 11.95
N GLY A 81 101.74 -68.65 12.51
CA GLY A 81 102.54 -67.68 11.77
C GLY A 81 101.74 -66.49 11.25
N THR A 82 100.56 -66.22 11.84
CA THR A 82 99.73 -65.04 11.58
C THR A 82 99.34 -64.32 12.89
N TRP A 83 99.05 -63.02 12.79
CA TRP A 83 98.59 -62.16 13.87
C TRP A 83 97.32 -61.43 13.46
N THR A 84 96.32 -61.37 14.34
CA THR A 84 95.12 -60.55 14.14
C THR A 84 95.32 -59.21 14.84
N PHE A 85 95.33 -58.13 14.07
CA PHE A 85 95.28 -56.76 14.59
C PHE A 85 93.84 -56.27 14.61
N THR A 86 93.39 -55.79 15.75
CA THR A 86 92.09 -55.12 15.91
C THR A 86 92.37 -53.69 16.35
N PRO A 87 92.04 -52.66 15.55
CA PRO A 87 92.17 -51.28 15.96
C PRO A 87 91.41 -51.00 17.27
N THR A 88 91.80 -49.95 17.99
CA THR A 88 90.95 -49.41 19.06
C THR A 88 89.63 -48.95 18.45
N THR A 89 88.51 -49.17 19.14
CA THR A 89 87.17 -48.74 18.67
C THR A 89 87.17 -47.24 18.35
N ASP A 90 86.59 -46.87 17.21
CA ASP A 90 86.40 -45.50 16.73
C ASP A 90 87.72 -44.71 16.68
N MET A 91 88.79 -45.31 16.14
CA MET A 91 90.12 -44.69 16.04
C MET A 91 90.71 -44.80 14.64
N SER A 92 90.93 -43.66 14.01
CA SER A 92 91.56 -43.56 12.69
C SER A 92 93.02 -43.08 12.80
N ALA A 93 93.92 -43.64 11.98
CA ALA A 93 95.33 -43.23 11.99
C ALA A 93 96.08 -43.64 10.72
N GLU A 94 96.84 -42.70 10.16
CA GLU A 94 97.79 -42.99 9.07
C GLU A 94 99.11 -43.54 9.65
N ASN A 95 99.68 -44.57 9.03
CA ASN A 95 100.96 -45.21 9.36
C ASN A 95 101.08 -45.72 10.82
N VAL A 96 100.09 -46.48 11.31
CA VAL A 96 100.16 -47.16 12.62
C VAL A 96 101.45 -47.98 12.71
N PRO A 97 102.33 -47.71 13.70
CA PRO A 97 103.67 -48.29 13.73
C PRO A 97 103.69 -49.66 14.42
N PHE A 98 104.18 -50.67 13.70
CA PHE A 98 104.46 -52.01 14.21
C PHE A 98 105.97 -52.27 14.28
N SER A 99 106.40 -53.07 15.25
CA SER A 99 107.77 -53.58 15.37
C SER A 99 107.78 -55.11 15.38
N PHE A 100 108.69 -55.73 14.65
CA PHE A 100 108.83 -57.18 14.58
C PHE A 100 110.29 -57.66 14.55
N THR A 101 110.52 -58.94 14.83
CA THR A 101 111.86 -59.54 14.86
C THR A 101 111.92 -60.79 13.98
N VAL A 102 112.95 -60.88 13.13
CA VAL A 102 113.22 -61.99 12.21
C VAL A 102 114.37 -62.85 12.73
N SER A 103 114.29 -64.17 12.59
CA SER A 103 115.31 -65.13 13.01
C SER A 103 115.59 -66.20 11.95
N ASP A 104 116.86 -66.57 11.79
CA ASP A 104 117.35 -67.71 10.99
C ASP A 104 117.41 -69.03 11.80
N GLY A 105 117.03 -68.99 13.08
CA GLY A 105 117.14 -70.11 14.03
C GLY A 105 118.36 -70.04 14.95
N THR A 106 119.29 -69.10 14.75
CA THR A 106 120.47 -68.87 15.60
C THR A 106 120.68 -67.40 16.00
N GLU A 107 120.48 -66.45 15.08
CA GLU A 107 120.55 -65.00 15.29
C GLU A 107 119.21 -64.34 14.97
N THR A 108 119.08 -63.05 15.30
CA THR A 108 117.84 -62.27 15.13
C THR A 108 118.12 -60.83 14.74
N GLU A 109 117.27 -60.23 13.91
CA GLU A 109 117.30 -58.81 13.52
C GLU A 109 115.90 -58.17 13.65
N SER A 110 115.81 -56.92 14.11
CA SER A 110 114.54 -56.20 14.26
C SER A 110 114.20 -55.34 13.04
N ALA A 111 112.92 -55.25 12.70
CA ALA A 111 112.39 -54.42 11.62
C ALA A 111 111.04 -53.79 12.01
N THR A 112 110.57 -52.87 11.18
CA THR A 112 109.33 -52.10 11.41
C THR A 112 108.33 -52.36 10.31
N ALA A 113 107.04 -52.30 10.63
CA ALA A 113 105.97 -52.28 9.65
C ALA A 113 104.99 -51.12 9.91
N VAL A 114 104.26 -50.69 8.89
CA VAL A 114 103.21 -49.66 9.01
C VAL A 114 101.89 -50.16 8.41
N LEU A 115 100.77 -49.67 8.93
CA LEU A 115 99.41 -49.95 8.44
C LEU A 115 98.56 -48.67 8.55
N ASP A 116 97.80 -48.32 7.52
CA ASP A 116 96.82 -47.24 7.61
C ASP A 116 95.49 -47.77 8.15
N VAL A 117 94.88 -47.05 9.09
CA VAL A 117 93.53 -47.31 9.60
C VAL A 117 92.60 -46.20 9.12
N THR A 118 91.65 -46.53 8.24
CA THR A 118 90.73 -45.59 7.58
C THR A 118 89.46 -45.37 8.38
N ALA A 119 89.06 -44.09 8.48
CA ALA A 119 87.85 -43.66 9.20
C ALA A 119 86.55 -44.09 8.50
N VAL A 120 85.55 -44.45 9.28
CA VAL A 120 84.21 -44.90 8.89
C VAL A 120 83.17 -44.07 9.64
N ALA A 121 82.25 -43.43 8.92
CA ALA A 121 81.25 -42.57 9.54
C ALA A 121 80.30 -43.35 10.48
N ASP A 122 80.13 -42.85 11.70
CA ASP A 122 79.28 -43.43 12.74
C ASP A 122 77.96 -42.69 12.87
N ALA A 123 76.89 -43.39 13.25
CA ALA A 123 75.59 -42.73 13.41
C ALA A 123 75.63 -41.74 14.60
N PRO A 124 75.23 -40.47 14.42
CA PRO A 124 75.20 -39.51 15.52
C PRO A 124 74.08 -39.84 16.52
N SER A 125 74.27 -39.46 17.78
CA SER A 125 73.17 -39.42 18.75
C SER A 125 72.29 -38.18 18.51
N LEU A 126 70.97 -38.34 18.64
CA LEU A 126 70.00 -37.26 18.49
C LEU A 126 68.91 -37.41 19.57
N SER A 127 68.69 -36.35 20.36
CA SER A 127 67.59 -36.25 21.31
C SER A 127 66.79 -34.98 21.07
N ILE A 128 65.46 -35.11 21.14
CA ILE A 128 64.50 -34.02 21.11
C ILE A 128 63.93 -33.91 22.52
N THR A 129 63.94 -32.70 23.09
CA THR A 129 63.33 -32.43 24.39
C THR A 129 62.18 -31.45 24.20
N THR A 130 61.01 -31.81 24.73
CA THR A 130 59.79 -30.98 24.73
C THR A 130 59.44 -30.66 26.18
N GLY A 131 59.06 -29.41 26.49
CA GLY A 131 58.70 -28.99 27.86
C GLY A 131 59.86 -28.82 28.87
N PHE A 132 59.54 -28.96 30.17
CA PHE A 132 60.48 -28.80 31.29
C PHE A 132 61.13 -30.14 31.70
N THR A 133 62.43 -30.13 31.92
CA THR A 133 63.23 -31.25 32.44
C THR A 133 63.62 -31.05 33.91
N ALA A 134 63.40 -32.06 34.75
CA ALA A 134 63.85 -32.07 36.14
C ALA A 134 65.11 -32.95 36.30
N SER A 135 66.15 -32.43 36.94
CA SER A 135 67.40 -33.16 37.23
C SER A 135 67.76 -33.11 38.72
N TYR A 136 68.30 -34.23 39.23
CA TYR A 136 68.76 -34.39 40.62
C TYR A 136 70.23 -34.01 40.77
N PHE A 137 70.61 -33.41 41.91
CA PHE A 137 72.00 -33.06 42.20
C PHE A 137 72.65 -33.79 43.40
N ASP A 138 71.97 -34.75 44.04
CA ASP A 138 72.61 -35.63 45.05
C ASP A 138 72.14 -37.10 44.96
N THR A 139 73.09 -38.03 44.92
CA THR A 139 72.94 -39.43 44.47
C THR A 139 72.80 -40.47 45.60
N ASN A 140 72.50 -40.07 46.83
CA ASN A 140 72.52 -41.00 47.98
C ASN A 140 71.18 -41.66 48.37
N SER A 141 70.07 -41.36 47.70
CA SER A 141 68.73 -41.80 48.14
C SER A 141 68.07 -42.92 47.32
N GLY A 142 68.70 -43.43 46.24
CA GLY A 142 68.16 -44.58 45.49
C GLY A 142 66.76 -44.36 44.87
N LEU A 143 66.38 -43.11 44.63
CA LEU A 143 65.15 -42.72 43.94
C LEU A 143 65.31 -42.87 42.42
N SER A 144 64.26 -43.31 41.73
CA SER A 144 64.32 -43.66 40.29
C SER A 144 63.31 -42.94 39.39
N SER A 145 62.38 -42.14 39.95
CA SER A 145 61.50 -41.26 39.17
C SER A 145 60.84 -40.22 40.06
N LEU A 146 60.59 -39.02 39.52
CA LEU A 146 59.58 -38.10 40.04
C LEU A 146 58.19 -38.60 39.58
N GLY A 147 57.15 -38.38 40.39
CA GLY A 147 55.76 -38.54 39.95
C GLY A 147 55.39 -37.48 38.90
N ASP A 148 54.25 -37.71 38.24
CA ASP A 148 53.70 -36.83 37.21
C ASP A 148 53.71 -35.36 37.66
N ILE A 149 54.20 -34.46 36.81
CA ILE A 149 54.11 -33.01 37.04
C ILE A 149 52.72 -32.59 36.55
N ASP A 150 51.76 -32.54 37.46
CA ASP A 150 50.38 -32.21 37.14
C ASP A 150 50.20 -30.67 37.07
N TRP A 151 49.61 -30.19 35.97
CA TRP A 151 49.32 -28.78 35.74
C TRP A 151 47.80 -28.60 35.69
N ASP A 152 47.20 -28.09 36.77
CA ASP A 152 45.81 -27.65 36.76
C ASP A 152 45.77 -26.11 36.67
N GLY A 153 44.91 -25.58 35.79
CA GLY A 153 44.79 -24.12 35.65
C GLY A 153 43.68 -23.71 34.70
N THR A 154 42.71 -22.95 35.22
CA THR A 154 41.67 -22.23 34.47
C THR A 154 42.21 -20.95 33.80
N PRO A 155 41.52 -20.36 32.80
CA PRO A 155 42.09 -19.39 31.85
C PRO A 155 42.68 -18.09 32.42
N THR A 156 42.36 -17.70 33.66
CA THR A 156 42.81 -16.42 34.25
C THR A 156 43.90 -16.58 35.32
N HIS A 157 44.31 -17.80 35.65
CA HIS A 157 45.24 -18.10 36.75
C HIS A 157 45.91 -19.44 36.47
N GLN A 158 47.21 -19.44 36.17
CA GLN A 158 47.97 -20.67 35.90
C GLN A 158 48.79 -21.08 37.13
N GLU A 159 48.43 -22.22 37.75
CA GLU A 159 49.12 -22.78 38.91
C GLU A 159 50.11 -23.89 38.51
N PHE A 160 51.35 -23.82 38.97
CA PHE A 160 52.25 -24.98 38.98
C PHE A 160 52.13 -25.68 40.33
N VAL A 161 51.39 -26.79 40.45
CA VAL A 161 51.35 -27.57 41.69
C VAL A 161 52.28 -28.77 41.55
N SER A 162 53.53 -28.65 42.01
CA SER A 162 54.32 -29.87 42.25
C SER A 162 54.02 -30.39 43.65
N GLU A 163 53.00 -31.25 43.77
CA GLU A 163 52.86 -32.10 44.94
C GLU A 163 53.77 -33.32 44.72
N ILE A 164 55.00 -33.27 45.23
CA ILE A 164 55.92 -34.41 45.17
C ILE A 164 55.42 -35.47 46.17
N ASN A 165 54.45 -36.28 45.75
CA ASN A 165 53.83 -37.31 46.58
C ASN A 165 54.68 -38.59 46.59
N TYR A 166 55.23 -38.94 47.76
CA TYR A 166 55.94 -40.20 47.95
C TYR A 166 54.98 -41.31 48.44
N GLU A 167 54.61 -42.25 47.57
CA GLU A 167 53.94 -43.48 48.01
C GLU A 167 54.94 -44.49 48.57
N ASN A 168 55.06 -44.54 49.90
CA ASN A 168 55.78 -45.62 50.56
C ASN A 168 54.87 -46.84 50.72
N GLY A 169 55.08 -47.86 49.88
CA GLY A 169 54.47 -49.19 50.05
C GLY A 169 54.78 -49.80 51.41
N THR A 170 53.74 -49.93 52.24
CA THR A 170 53.59 -50.83 53.40
C THR A 170 54.86 -51.33 54.12
N GLY A 171 55.23 -50.72 55.25
CA GLY A 171 56.13 -51.36 56.24
C GLY A 171 56.81 -50.39 57.19
N SER A 172 56.50 -50.48 58.48
CA SER A 172 56.99 -49.61 59.57
C SER A 172 58.51 -49.40 59.63
N PHE A 173 58.95 -48.21 60.07
CA PHE A 173 59.96 -48.12 61.15
C PHE A 173 59.89 -46.75 61.86
N TRP A 174 59.81 -46.79 63.19
CA TRP A 174 59.95 -45.63 64.09
C TRP A 174 61.44 -45.35 64.40
N GLU A 175 61.73 -44.07 64.65
CA GLU A 175 62.87 -43.44 65.32
C GLU A 175 64.31 -43.72 64.83
N GLY A 176 64.91 -42.65 64.28
CA GLY A 176 66.31 -42.31 64.51
C GLY A 176 67.30 -42.68 63.41
N GLY A 177 67.51 -41.79 62.44
CA GLY A 177 68.63 -41.84 61.49
C GLY A 177 68.59 -40.70 60.47
N SER A 178 69.58 -39.81 60.55
CA SER A 178 70.10 -38.75 59.66
C SER A 178 69.38 -38.35 58.36
N ASP A 179 69.09 -37.04 58.27
CA ASP A 179 69.27 -36.11 57.14
C ASP A 179 69.24 -36.71 55.72
N ASP A 180 68.06 -36.77 55.11
CA ASP A 180 67.92 -36.88 53.66
C ASP A 180 67.74 -35.45 53.11
N THR A 181 68.84 -34.83 52.69
CA THR A 181 68.84 -33.57 51.96
C THR A 181 68.72 -33.92 50.47
N PHE A 182 67.69 -33.44 49.77
CA PHE A 182 67.67 -33.50 48.31
C PHE A 182 67.51 -32.09 47.72
N GLY A 183 68.21 -31.86 46.62
CA GLY A 183 68.05 -30.68 45.77
C GLY A 183 67.53 -31.09 44.41
N ALA A 184 66.44 -30.46 43.96
CA ALA A 184 65.91 -30.62 42.62
C ALA A 184 66.18 -29.36 41.80
N LYS A 185 66.63 -29.54 40.56
CA LYS A 185 66.75 -28.47 39.56
C LYS A 185 65.71 -28.75 38.49
N ILE A 186 64.78 -27.82 38.30
CA ILE A 186 63.76 -27.90 37.26
C ILE A 186 64.15 -26.85 36.22
N GLU A 187 64.35 -27.27 34.97
CA GLU A 187 64.79 -26.41 33.87
C GLU A 187 63.86 -26.60 32.67
N GLY A 188 63.44 -25.49 32.06
CA GLY A 188 62.72 -25.53 30.80
C GLY A 188 62.53 -24.15 30.22
N ASN A 189 61.79 -24.07 29.13
CA ASN A 189 61.61 -22.83 28.39
C ASN A 189 60.16 -22.38 28.46
N ILE A 190 59.96 -21.06 28.52
CA ILE A 190 58.68 -20.41 28.25
C ILE A 190 58.82 -19.53 27.01
N ASN A 191 57.75 -19.37 26.26
CA ASN A 191 57.72 -18.45 25.13
C ASN A 191 56.82 -17.26 25.48
N ILE A 192 57.36 -16.06 25.35
CA ILE A 192 56.62 -14.81 25.58
C ILE A 192 56.15 -14.29 24.22
N GLU A 193 54.84 -14.30 23.98
CA GLU A 193 54.26 -13.88 22.70
C GLU A 193 54.34 -12.36 22.50
N GLU A 194 53.98 -11.59 23.53
CA GLU A 194 54.06 -10.14 23.57
C GLU A 194 54.92 -9.71 24.76
N GLY A 195 55.95 -8.90 24.49
CA GLY A 195 56.87 -8.44 25.52
C GLY A 195 56.18 -7.50 26.52
N GLY A 196 56.47 -7.65 27.80
CA GLY A 196 55.83 -6.88 28.86
C GLY A 196 56.21 -7.34 30.27
N GLU A 197 55.53 -6.79 31.27
CA GLU A 197 55.76 -7.12 32.68
C GLU A 197 55.05 -8.42 33.05
N TYR A 198 55.82 -9.43 33.44
CA TYR A 198 55.33 -10.73 33.92
C TYR A 198 55.60 -10.88 35.40
N THR A 199 54.61 -11.31 36.17
CA THR A 199 54.73 -11.52 37.62
C THR A 199 54.82 -13.00 37.95
N PHE A 200 55.92 -13.40 38.58
CA PHE A 200 56.20 -14.76 39.02
C PHE A 200 55.92 -14.91 40.52
N TYR A 201 55.28 -16.01 40.91
CA TYR A 201 54.97 -16.38 42.29
C TYR A 201 55.60 -17.73 42.60
N LEU A 202 56.66 -17.76 43.41
CA LEU A 202 57.33 -19.00 43.83
C LEU A 202 56.96 -19.33 45.28
N SER A 203 56.15 -20.36 45.50
CA SER A 203 55.84 -20.89 46.82
C SER A 203 56.68 -22.12 47.15
N ALA A 204 57.27 -22.15 48.34
CA ALA A 204 57.98 -23.32 48.85
C ALA A 204 57.95 -23.40 50.37
N ASP A 205 58.13 -24.61 50.91
CA ASP A 205 58.20 -24.87 52.36
C ASP A 205 59.64 -24.64 52.91
N ASP A 206 60.65 -25.28 52.33
CA ASP A 206 62.02 -25.31 52.87
C ASP A 206 63.08 -24.54 52.06
N GLY A 207 62.65 -23.78 51.04
CA GLY A 207 63.44 -22.80 50.30
C GLY A 207 63.60 -23.09 48.80
N ALA A 208 63.46 -22.06 47.97
CA ALA A 208 63.55 -22.19 46.52
C ALA A 208 64.14 -20.93 45.87
N ALA A 209 64.81 -21.07 44.74
CA ALA A 209 65.28 -19.95 43.93
C ALA A 209 64.81 -20.10 42.48
N LEU A 210 64.30 -19.00 41.91
CA LEU A 210 63.93 -18.91 40.50
C LEU A 210 64.99 -18.11 39.75
N PHE A 211 65.43 -18.65 38.64
CA PHE A 211 66.33 -18.02 37.68
C PHE A 211 65.60 -17.90 36.34
N ILE A 212 65.71 -16.73 35.70
CA ILE A 212 65.24 -16.49 34.34
C ILE A 212 66.46 -16.07 33.52
N ASP A 213 66.71 -16.75 32.40
CA ASP A 213 67.90 -16.53 31.56
C ASP A 213 69.22 -16.56 32.35
N GLY A 214 69.28 -17.47 33.32
CA GLY A 214 70.41 -17.65 34.24
C GLY A 214 70.55 -16.55 35.30
N VAL A 215 69.66 -15.55 35.34
CA VAL A 215 69.64 -14.49 36.35
C VAL A 215 68.68 -14.88 37.47
N GLN A 216 69.17 -14.92 38.71
CA GLN A 216 68.31 -15.17 39.86
C GLN A 216 67.34 -14.01 40.07
N VAL A 217 66.03 -14.28 39.95
CA VAL A 217 64.96 -13.29 40.10
C VAL A 217 64.19 -13.45 41.41
N ILE A 218 64.11 -14.68 41.95
CA ILE A 218 63.56 -14.95 43.28
C ILE A 218 64.57 -15.76 44.09
N ASP A 219 64.78 -15.35 45.34
CA ASP A 219 65.52 -16.10 46.36
C ASP A 219 64.60 -16.21 47.59
N HIS A 220 64.00 -17.38 47.78
CA HIS A 220 63.02 -17.63 48.84
C HIS A 220 63.70 -18.39 49.99
N ASP A 221 63.92 -17.69 51.11
CA ASP A 221 64.66 -18.22 52.25
C ASP A 221 63.79 -19.10 53.17
N GLY A 222 64.05 -20.41 53.16
CA GLY A 222 63.28 -21.46 53.82
C GLY A 222 63.28 -21.43 55.36
N LEU A 223 62.61 -20.45 55.96
CA LEU A 223 62.47 -20.33 57.42
C LEU A 223 61.04 -20.54 57.94
N HIS A 224 60.06 -20.85 57.08
CA HIS A 224 58.63 -20.86 57.43
C HIS A 224 57.81 -21.91 56.66
N SER A 225 56.73 -22.39 57.29
CA SER A 225 55.69 -23.21 56.65
C SER A 225 55.21 -22.59 55.33
N TYR A 226 55.15 -23.38 54.25
CA TYR A 226 54.69 -23.07 52.88
C TYR A 226 54.34 -21.59 52.63
N SER A 227 55.27 -20.85 52.01
CA SER A 227 55.14 -19.40 51.79
C SER A 227 55.52 -19.01 50.36
N THR A 228 54.91 -17.94 49.84
CA THR A 228 55.08 -17.45 48.46
C THR A 228 55.96 -16.21 48.41
N ALA A 229 56.99 -16.23 47.57
CA ALA A 229 57.74 -15.07 47.13
C ALA A 229 57.27 -14.62 45.74
N THR A 230 57.21 -13.31 45.49
CA THR A 230 56.70 -12.74 44.23
C THR A 230 57.71 -11.77 43.63
N MET A 231 57.88 -11.81 42.32
CA MET A 231 58.73 -10.87 41.57
C MET A 231 58.14 -10.59 40.18
N SER A 232 58.06 -9.31 39.81
CA SER A 232 57.72 -8.89 38.45
C SER A 232 58.98 -8.62 37.64
N VAL A 233 59.04 -9.16 36.42
CA VAL A 233 60.17 -9.08 35.49
C VAL A 233 59.64 -8.66 34.12
N ASP A 234 60.22 -7.64 33.53
CA ASP A 234 59.92 -7.21 32.17
C ASP A 234 60.65 -8.12 31.19
N LEU A 235 59.90 -8.90 30.41
CA LEU A 235 60.43 -9.88 29.46
C LEU A 235 60.09 -9.46 28.03
N PRO A 236 61.06 -9.42 27.10
CA PRO A 236 60.78 -9.21 25.68
C PRO A 236 60.00 -10.39 25.09
N ALA A 237 59.40 -10.20 23.91
CA ALA A 237 58.83 -11.32 23.17
C ALA A 237 59.94 -12.29 22.71
N GLY A 238 59.71 -13.59 22.86
CA GLY A 238 60.65 -14.66 22.54
C GLY A 238 60.77 -15.75 23.60
N ALA A 239 61.64 -16.73 23.35
CA ALA A 239 61.90 -17.83 24.28
C ALA A 239 62.81 -17.39 25.43
N HIS A 240 62.42 -17.76 26.64
CA HIS A 240 63.14 -17.52 27.88
C HIS A 240 63.36 -18.82 28.64
N THR A 241 64.56 -18.98 29.20
CA THR A 241 64.90 -20.14 30.02
C THR A 241 64.50 -19.90 31.47
N ILE A 242 63.84 -20.88 32.08
CA ILE A 242 63.47 -20.88 33.49
C ILE A 242 64.21 -22.01 34.19
N GLU A 243 64.84 -21.68 35.31
CA GLU A 243 65.44 -22.65 36.21
C GLU A 243 64.93 -22.43 37.65
N VAL A 244 64.38 -23.47 38.27
CA VAL A 244 64.03 -23.47 39.70
C VAL A 244 64.95 -24.41 40.44
N ARG A 245 65.61 -23.91 41.49
CA ARG A 245 66.40 -24.71 42.43
C ARG A 245 65.63 -24.84 43.73
N TYR A 246 65.25 -26.06 44.08
CA TYR A 246 64.52 -26.39 45.29
C TYR A 246 65.40 -27.14 46.29
N PHE A 247 65.22 -26.86 47.59
CA PHE A 247 65.89 -27.54 48.69
C PHE A 247 64.86 -28.01 49.72
N GLU A 248 64.86 -29.30 50.06
CA GLU A 248 64.01 -29.87 51.13
C GLU A 248 64.83 -30.17 52.39
N ASN A 249 64.29 -29.85 53.56
CA ASN A 249 64.91 -30.14 54.86
C ASN A 249 63.91 -30.81 55.83
N SER A 250 63.44 -31.99 55.42
CA SER A 250 62.58 -32.96 56.14
C SER A 250 61.09 -32.61 56.23
N GLY A 251 60.28 -33.22 55.36
CA GLY A 251 58.83 -33.04 55.38
C GLY A 251 58.13 -33.55 54.12
N HIS A 252 56.87 -33.14 53.96
CA HIS A 252 56.15 -33.24 52.69
C HIS A 252 56.59 -32.08 51.81
N ALA A 253 57.22 -32.36 50.67
CA ALA A 253 57.71 -31.34 49.77
C ALA A 253 56.55 -30.64 49.05
N GLY A 254 56.51 -29.31 49.16
CA GLY A 254 55.58 -28.48 48.42
C GLY A 254 56.32 -27.36 47.70
N LEU A 255 56.27 -27.35 46.37
CA LEU A 255 56.82 -26.32 45.51
C LEU A 255 55.76 -25.89 44.49
N LYS A 256 55.55 -24.58 44.35
CA LYS A 256 54.62 -23.98 43.38
C LYS A 256 55.22 -22.76 42.71
N LEU A 257 54.98 -22.62 41.41
CA LEU A 257 55.42 -21.51 40.57
C LEU A 257 54.25 -20.98 39.72
N GLU A 258 53.67 -19.84 40.06
CA GLU A 258 52.61 -19.22 39.23
C GLU A 258 53.20 -18.09 38.37
N LEU A 259 52.62 -17.87 37.20
CA LEU A 259 52.98 -16.80 36.28
C LEU A 259 51.73 -16.00 35.90
N GLN A 260 51.84 -14.67 35.90
CA GLN A 260 50.78 -13.76 35.46
C GLN A 260 51.33 -12.74 34.45
N GLY A 261 50.75 -12.71 33.24
CA GLY A 261 51.10 -11.75 32.19
C GLY A 261 50.23 -10.47 32.20
N PRO A 262 50.47 -9.52 31.28
CA PRO A 262 49.65 -8.32 31.12
C PRO A 262 48.25 -8.67 30.59
N ASP A 263 47.23 -8.20 31.33
CA ASP A 263 45.80 -8.49 31.12
C ASP A 263 45.33 -8.12 29.69
N THR A 264 45.13 -9.12 28.83
CA THR A 264 44.53 -8.98 27.49
C THR A 264 43.39 -10.01 27.36
N GLY A 265 42.16 -9.51 27.24
CA GLY A 265 40.91 -10.28 27.43
C GLY A 265 40.57 -11.32 26.37
N ASP A 266 41.55 -12.01 25.78
CA ASP A 266 41.35 -13.15 24.89
C ASP A 266 41.96 -14.41 25.51
N ASN A 267 41.21 -15.52 25.48
CA ASN A 267 41.57 -16.86 25.97
C ASN A 267 42.81 -17.43 25.26
N ARG A 268 44.01 -16.94 25.59
CA ARG A 268 45.27 -17.47 25.03
C ARG A 268 45.95 -18.38 26.06
N GLN A 269 45.86 -19.70 25.81
CA GLN A 269 46.61 -20.69 26.59
C GLN A 269 48.11 -20.52 26.34
N LEU A 270 48.88 -20.17 27.37
CA LEU A 270 50.33 -19.98 27.23
C LEU A 270 51.15 -21.28 27.20
N LEU A 271 50.61 -22.46 27.59
CA LEU A 271 51.20 -23.80 27.41
C LEU A 271 50.13 -24.89 27.65
N SER A 272 50.07 -25.93 26.80
CA SER A 272 49.22 -27.12 27.01
C SER A 272 50.06 -28.34 27.39
N THR A 273 49.62 -29.14 28.36
CA THR A 273 50.42 -30.17 29.06
C THR A 273 50.05 -31.62 28.72
N THR A 274 49.64 -31.92 27.49
CA THR A 274 49.35 -33.31 27.07
C THR A 274 50.43 -33.95 26.20
N ASP A 275 51.54 -33.27 25.94
CA ASP A 275 52.53 -33.74 24.98
C ASP A 275 53.48 -34.78 25.57
N GLU A 276 53.43 -36.00 25.04
CA GLU A 276 54.43 -37.06 25.27
C GLU A 276 55.82 -36.61 24.75
N PRO A 277 56.93 -37.22 25.21
CA PRO A 277 58.26 -36.91 24.69
C PRO A 277 58.31 -37.06 23.15
N GLY A 278 58.55 -35.94 22.45
CA GLY A 278 58.50 -35.88 20.98
C GLY A 278 57.18 -35.31 20.41
N GLU A 279 56.29 -34.78 21.26
CA GLU A 279 55.09 -34.05 20.84
C GLU A 279 55.13 -32.57 21.26
N VAL A 280 54.59 -31.75 20.37
CA VAL A 280 54.38 -30.30 20.24
C VAL A 280 52.94 -29.77 20.11
N THR A 281 52.22 -29.29 21.11
CA THR A 281 50.88 -28.68 20.85
C THR A 281 50.98 -27.16 20.59
N ILE A 282 50.37 -26.70 19.49
CA ILE A 282 50.23 -25.28 19.12
C ILE A 282 48.75 -24.90 18.90
N ALA A 283 48.42 -23.65 19.20
CA ALA A 283 47.23 -23.00 18.62
C ALA A 283 47.49 -22.65 17.15
N ALA A 284 46.45 -22.47 16.33
CA ALA A 284 46.60 -22.17 14.90
C ALA A 284 47.50 -20.95 14.62
N ASP A 285 47.45 -19.91 15.49
CA ASP A 285 48.29 -18.71 15.47
C ASP A 285 49.42 -18.70 16.53
N GLY A 286 49.37 -19.62 17.48
CA GLY A 286 50.34 -19.78 18.56
C GLY A 286 51.61 -20.54 18.16
N GLY A 287 52.61 -20.50 19.03
CA GLY A 287 53.86 -21.24 18.85
C GLY A 287 54.34 -21.92 20.11
N ALA A 288 55.14 -22.97 19.95
CA ALA A 288 55.65 -23.75 21.06
C ALA A 288 57.11 -24.15 20.86
N SER A 289 57.84 -24.28 21.96
CA SER A 289 59.30 -24.47 21.96
C SER A 289 59.72 -25.92 22.15
N PHE A 290 60.82 -26.30 21.53
CA PHE A 290 61.52 -27.58 21.71
C PHE A 290 63.03 -27.35 21.67
N SER A 291 63.80 -28.28 22.23
CA SER A 291 65.26 -28.25 22.12
C SER A 291 65.82 -29.51 21.45
N LEU A 292 66.94 -29.33 20.76
CA LEU A 292 67.67 -30.38 20.07
C LEU A 292 69.06 -30.53 20.67
N ALA A 293 69.46 -31.77 20.95
CA ALA A 293 70.84 -32.10 21.23
C ALA A 293 71.30 -33.22 20.31
N ALA A 294 72.44 -33.02 19.65
CA ALA A 294 73.10 -34.04 18.85
C ALA A 294 74.59 -34.03 19.12
N ALA A 295 75.18 -35.23 19.16
CA ALA A 295 76.62 -35.40 19.34
C ALA A 295 77.13 -36.46 18.38
N ALA A 296 78.31 -36.20 17.81
CA ALA A 296 79.13 -37.19 17.13
C ALA A 296 79.49 -38.30 18.12
N THR A 297 79.49 -39.53 17.63
CA THR A 297 79.75 -40.71 18.47
C THR A 297 81.25 -41.02 18.51
N ASP A 298 82.02 -40.47 17.57
CA ASP A 298 83.47 -40.57 17.46
C ASP A 298 84.22 -39.86 18.63
N ALA A 299 85.20 -40.56 19.20
CA ALA A 299 86.03 -40.12 20.31
C ALA A 299 87.29 -39.35 19.88
N ASP A 300 87.76 -39.50 18.64
CA ASP A 300 88.95 -38.81 18.10
C ASP A 300 88.64 -37.42 17.51
N GLY A 301 87.35 -37.15 17.27
CA GLY A 301 86.80 -35.84 16.89
C GLY A 301 86.95 -35.52 15.41
N SER A 302 87.04 -36.54 14.56
CA SER A 302 87.14 -36.44 13.11
C SER A 302 85.82 -36.08 12.42
N GLU A 303 84.69 -36.22 13.12
CA GLU A 303 83.36 -35.94 12.61
C GLU A 303 82.86 -34.49 12.86
N THR A 304 82.03 -34.00 11.95
CA THR A 304 81.24 -32.77 12.13
C THR A 304 79.75 -33.07 12.10
N ILE A 305 78.95 -32.38 12.94
CA ILE A 305 77.49 -32.55 13.01
C ILE A 305 76.77 -31.42 12.27
N ALA A 306 75.81 -31.79 11.42
CA ALA A 306 74.83 -30.87 10.84
C ALA A 306 73.40 -31.24 11.27
N LEU A 307 72.59 -30.24 11.62
CA LEU A 307 71.19 -30.39 12.03
C LEU A 307 70.26 -29.72 11.02
N ALA A 308 69.17 -30.40 10.68
CA ALA A 308 68.12 -29.84 9.83
C ALA A 308 66.72 -30.24 10.31
N VAL A 309 65.75 -29.36 10.08
CA VAL A 309 64.32 -29.58 10.28
C VAL A 309 63.65 -29.60 8.91
N SER A 310 62.83 -30.60 8.64
CA SER A 310 62.16 -30.79 7.35
C SER A 310 60.73 -31.28 7.52
N GLY A 311 59.93 -31.21 6.44
CA GLY A 311 58.49 -31.53 6.51
C GLY A 311 57.64 -30.35 7.00
N ILE A 312 58.19 -29.13 6.98
CA ILE A 312 57.52 -27.92 7.49
C ILE A 312 56.39 -27.53 6.52
N PRO A 313 55.11 -27.50 6.95
CA PRO A 313 53.99 -27.09 6.12
C PRO A 313 54.11 -25.63 5.66
N VAL A 314 53.54 -25.28 4.50
CA VAL A 314 53.59 -23.91 3.97
C VAL A 314 52.98 -22.93 4.98
N GLY A 315 53.69 -21.84 5.26
CA GLY A 315 53.31 -20.81 6.21
C GLY A 315 53.70 -21.06 7.68
N VAL A 316 54.11 -22.29 8.02
CA VAL A 316 54.67 -22.60 9.35
C VAL A 316 56.07 -22.01 9.46
N THR A 317 56.36 -21.44 10.64
CA THR A 317 57.64 -20.78 10.94
C THR A 317 58.43 -21.55 12.00
N ILE A 318 59.72 -21.78 11.75
CA ILE A 318 60.71 -22.27 12.73
C ILE A 318 61.61 -21.10 13.14
N SER A 319 61.84 -20.91 14.44
CA SER A 319 62.65 -19.80 14.98
C SER A 319 63.43 -20.21 16.22
N ASP A 320 64.64 -19.69 16.42
CA ASP A 320 65.40 -19.79 17.69
C ASP A 320 65.34 -18.50 18.53
N GLY A 321 64.55 -17.52 18.09
CA GLY A 321 64.46 -16.16 18.63
C GLY A 321 65.37 -15.13 17.94
N VAL A 322 66.39 -15.58 17.19
CA VAL A 322 67.32 -14.71 16.43
C VAL A 322 67.22 -14.97 14.92
N ASN A 323 67.25 -16.24 14.54
CA ASN A 323 67.10 -16.75 13.20
C ASN A 323 65.68 -17.31 13.03
N SER A 324 65.10 -17.10 11.85
CA SER A 324 63.74 -17.53 11.55
C SER A 324 63.62 -17.99 10.10
N PHE A 325 62.77 -19.00 9.88
CA PHE A 325 62.46 -19.58 8.60
C PHE A 325 60.96 -19.88 8.49
N THR A 326 60.29 -19.28 7.51
CA THR A 326 58.89 -19.60 7.17
C THR A 326 58.86 -20.42 5.88
N ALA A 327 58.20 -21.57 5.91
CA ALA A 327 58.11 -22.45 4.75
C ALA A 327 57.23 -21.86 3.65
N THR A 328 57.64 -22.05 2.39
CA THR A 328 56.94 -21.57 1.19
C THR A 328 56.80 -22.70 0.18
N GLU A 329 55.95 -22.52 -0.82
CA GLU A 329 55.76 -23.51 -1.88
C GLU A 329 57.09 -23.74 -2.64
N GLY A 330 57.74 -24.89 -2.37
CA GLY A 330 59.06 -25.25 -2.93
C GLY A 330 60.24 -25.21 -1.94
N ASN A 331 60.04 -24.77 -0.70
CA ASN A 331 61.06 -24.81 0.35
C ASN A 331 60.45 -25.13 1.73
N THR A 332 60.60 -26.39 2.16
CA THR A 332 59.96 -26.97 3.36
C THR A 332 60.97 -27.57 4.35
N SER A 333 62.23 -27.11 4.29
CA SER A 333 63.32 -27.58 5.15
C SER A 333 64.31 -26.46 5.47
N VAL A 334 64.85 -26.45 6.68
CA VAL A 334 65.82 -25.47 7.15
C VAL A 334 67.01 -26.16 7.84
N ASP A 335 68.21 -25.68 7.53
CA ASP A 335 69.45 -26.03 8.25
C ASP A 335 69.55 -25.18 9.52
N VAL A 336 69.57 -25.86 10.67
CA VAL A 336 69.61 -25.25 12.01
C VAL A 336 70.92 -25.51 12.73
N THR A 337 71.95 -26.01 12.03
CA THR A 337 73.27 -26.35 12.61
C THR A 337 73.91 -25.19 13.37
N ASN A 338 73.68 -23.96 12.93
CA ASN A 338 74.25 -22.75 13.53
C ASN A 338 73.21 -21.92 14.32
N TRP A 339 72.03 -22.49 14.61
CA TRP A 339 70.98 -21.85 15.40
C TRP A 339 71.14 -22.24 16.88
N SER A 340 70.51 -21.49 17.77
CA SER A 340 70.40 -21.85 19.18
C SER A 340 69.45 -23.04 19.33
N THR A 341 70.01 -24.24 19.42
CA THR A 341 69.22 -25.49 19.47
C THR A 341 68.49 -25.68 20.79
N ASP A 342 68.81 -24.89 21.81
CA ASP A 342 68.14 -24.89 23.11
C ASP A 342 66.84 -24.09 23.11
N THR A 343 66.60 -23.23 22.10
CA THR A 343 65.49 -22.26 22.07
C THR A 343 64.65 -22.33 20.79
N LEU A 344 64.67 -23.46 20.09
CA LEU A 344 63.88 -23.63 18.87
C LEU A 344 62.38 -23.59 19.17
N SER A 345 61.62 -23.06 18.23
CA SER A 345 60.17 -22.93 18.31
C SER A 345 59.52 -23.16 16.94
N VAL A 346 58.29 -23.66 16.96
CA VAL A 346 57.41 -23.82 15.80
C VAL A 346 56.17 -22.95 16.01
N ASN A 347 55.74 -22.19 14.99
CA ASN A 347 54.51 -21.39 15.01
C ASN A 347 53.66 -21.67 13.75
N GLY A 348 52.35 -21.88 13.96
CA GLY A 348 51.39 -22.27 12.91
C GLY A 348 51.05 -21.15 11.92
N GLY A 349 51.29 -19.89 12.25
CA GLY A 349 51.09 -18.75 11.36
C GLY A 349 49.64 -18.48 10.94
N GLY A 350 48.65 -19.10 11.61
CA GLY A 350 47.22 -18.96 11.34
C GLY A 350 46.74 -19.65 10.07
N VAL A 351 47.50 -20.61 9.52
CA VAL A 351 47.20 -21.23 8.21
C VAL A 351 47.18 -22.76 8.21
N VAL A 352 47.50 -23.41 9.33
CA VAL A 352 47.47 -24.87 9.48
C VAL A 352 46.36 -25.28 10.44
N GLU A 353 45.38 -25.99 9.89
CA GLU A 353 44.16 -26.45 10.58
C GLU A 353 44.24 -27.93 11.02
N SER A 354 45.41 -28.56 10.90
CA SER A 354 45.58 -29.99 11.21
C SER A 354 46.98 -30.30 11.72
N SER A 355 47.08 -31.23 12.69
CA SER A 355 48.35 -31.75 13.21
C SER A 355 49.28 -32.27 12.12
N PHE A 356 50.58 -32.08 12.28
CA PHE A 356 51.61 -32.45 11.30
C PHE A 356 52.91 -32.93 11.96
N ASP A 357 53.71 -33.71 11.23
CA ASP A 357 55.01 -34.19 11.70
C ASP A 357 56.17 -33.35 11.14
N LEU A 358 57.09 -32.93 12.01
CA LEU A 358 58.41 -32.43 11.61
C LEU A 358 59.44 -33.56 11.67
N THR A 359 60.31 -33.62 10.67
CA THR A 359 61.45 -34.56 10.65
C THR A 359 62.73 -33.82 11.00
N ILE A 360 63.33 -34.15 12.14
CA ILE A 360 64.62 -33.66 12.60
C ILE A 360 65.71 -34.64 12.15
N SER A 361 66.75 -34.14 11.49
CA SER A 361 67.88 -34.96 11.06
C SER A 361 69.20 -34.42 11.60
N ALA A 362 70.00 -35.29 12.23
CA ALA A 362 71.40 -35.06 12.55
C ALA A 362 72.28 -35.85 11.59
N THR A 363 73.22 -35.19 10.92
CA THR A 363 74.16 -35.81 9.98
C THR A 363 75.57 -35.71 10.54
N ALA A 364 76.22 -36.84 10.82
CA ALA A 364 77.65 -36.89 11.09
C ALA A 364 78.40 -37.04 9.78
N THR A 365 79.47 -36.27 9.58
CA THR A 365 80.30 -36.31 8.38
C THR A 365 81.78 -36.34 8.74
N GLU A 366 82.46 -37.35 8.20
CA GLU A 366 83.89 -37.54 8.24
C GLU A 366 84.64 -36.41 7.57
N ALA A 367 85.50 -35.71 8.30
CA ALA A 367 86.33 -34.65 7.73
C ALA A 367 87.37 -35.21 6.75
N SER A 368 87.77 -36.48 6.90
CA SER A 368 88.86 -37.10 6.16
C SER A 368 88.48 -37.51 4.73
N ASN A 369 87.28 -38.06 4.55
CA ASN A 369 86.82 -38.64 3.29
C ASN A 369 85.41 -38.19 2.85
N GLY A 370 84.70 -37.44 3.70
CA GLY A 370 83.35 -36.94 3.43
C GLY A 370 82.24 -38.00 3.48
N ALA A 371 82.51 -39.19 4.05
CA ALA A 371 81.47 -40.15 4.37
C ALA A 371 80.52 -39.56 5.43
N SER A 372 79.22 -39.83 5.29
CA SER A 372 78.22 -39.31 6.22
C SER A 372 77.18 -40.37 6.58
N THR A 373 76.69 -40.28 7.80
CA THR A 373 75.56 -41.03 8.35
C THR A 373 74.51 -40.04 8.85
N VAL A 374 73.23 -40.45 8.84
CA VAL A 374 72.13 -39.59 9.29
C VAL A 374 71.28 -40.34 10.30
N THR A 375 71.02 -39.69 11.43
CA THR A 375 70.01 -40.10 12.42
C THR A 375 68.82 -39.16 12.30
N THR A 376 67.60 -39.71 12.18
CA THR A 376 66.37 -38.91 12.11
C THR A 376 65.41 -39.24 13.25
N SER A 377 64.75 -38.22 13.79
CA SER A 377 63.66 -38.34 14.75
C SER A 377 62.47 -37.47 14.31
N ALA A 378 61.26 -37.92 14.61
CA ALA A 378 60.04 -37.14 14.35
C ALA A 378 59.66 -36.31 15.57
N LEU A 379 59.13 -35.11 15.34
CA LEU A 379 58.44 -34.29 16.31
C LEU A 379 56.99 -34.13 15.84
N HIS A 380 56.02 -34.67 16.58
CA HIS A 380 54.60 -34.54 16.27
C HIS A 380 54.11 -33.17 16.71
N VAL A 381 53.51 -32.39 15.82
CA VAL A 381 52.93 -31.08 16.16
C VAL A 381 51.40 -31.20 16.15
N ASN A 382 50.80 -31.17 17.33
CA ASN A 382 49.37 -31.20 17.55
C ASN A 382 48.78 -29.79 17.34
N VAL A 383 47.75 -29.66 16.49
CA VAL A 383 47.00 -28.40 16.33
C VAL A 383 45.67 -28.55 17.04
N ALA A 384 45.39 -27.71 18.04
CA ALA A 384 44.11 -27.74 18.76
C ALA A 384 42.96 -27.31 17.84
N GLU A 385 41.80 -28.00 17.92
CA GLU A 385 40.60 -27.65 17.15
C GLU A 385 40.14 -26.23 17.51
N PHE A 386 40.14 -25.34 16.51
CA PHE A 386 39.66 -23.97 16.61
C PHE A 386 38.23 -23.93 16.03
N ASN A 387 37.22 -23.72 16.87
CA ASN A 387 35.89 -23.37 16.40
C ASN A 387 35.73 -21.84 16.42
N SER A 388 35.59 -21.22 15.26
CA SER A 388 35.19 -19.82 15.16
C SER A 388 33.67 -19.78 15.26
N GLY A 389 33.11 -19.01 16.19
CA GLY A 389 31.67 -18.82 16.23
C GLY A 389 31.11 -18.28 14.90
N PRO A 390 29.80 -18.51 14.65
CA PRO A 390 29.16 -18.05 13.43
C PRO A 390 29.17 -16.52 13.37
N VAL A 391 29.26 -15.96 12.17
CA VAL A 391 29.04 -14.53 11.92
C VAL A 391 27.65 -14.39 11.29
N ALA A 392 26.71 -13.79 12.04
CA ALA A 392 25.36 -13.51 11.58
C ALA A 392 25.29 -12.05 11.07
N ASP A 393 24.99 -11.88 9.79
CA ASP A 393 24.76 -10.57 9.18
C ASP A 393 23.27 -10.31 8.93
N ASP A 394 22.89 -9.03 8.90
CA ASP A 394 21.50 -8.61 8.69
C ASP A 394 20.96 -9.06 7.33
N VAL A 395 19.66 -9.36 7.26
CA VAL A 395 19.00 -9.86 6.04
C VAL A 395 17.74 -9.06 5.71
N ASP A 396 17.58 -8.73 4.43
CA ASP A 396 16.33 -8.20 3.89
C ASP A 396 15.44 -9.36 3.41
N LEU A 397 14.25 -9.50 4.01
CA LEU A 397 13.26 -10.52 3.68
C LEU A 397 12.35 -10.10 2.51
N GLY A 398 12.52 -8.88 1.99
CA GLY A 398 11.75 -8.30 0.89
C GLY A 398 10.46 -7.66 1.38
N ASN A 399 9.37 -7.93 0.66
CA ASN A 399 8.05 -7.37 0.96
C ASN A 399 6.97 -8.44 1.15
N THR A 400 5.98 -8.10 1.95
CA THR A 400 4.67 -8.73 2.01
C THR A 400 3.61 -7.63 1.89
N VAL A 401 2.36 -8.03 1.70
CA VAL A 401 1.21 -7.14 1.91
C VAL A 401 0.65 -7.41 3.31
N GLU A 402 0.01 -6.41 3.90
CA GLU A 402 -0.74 -6.61 5.14
C GLU A 402 -1.88 -7.63 4.98
N ASP A 403 -2.42 -8.11 6.10
CA ASP A 403 -3.41 -9.20 6.21
C ASP A 403 -3.05 -10.56 5.61
N MET A 404 -1.88 -10.67 4.99
CA MET A 404 -1.36 -11.92 4.46
C MET A 404 -0.21 -12.44 5.32
N SER A 405 -0.34 -13.69 5.76
CA SER A 405 0.77 -14.39 6.38
C SER A 405 1.85 -14.73 5.34
N ILE A 406 3.12 -14.52 5.71
CA ILE A 406 4.28 -14.94 4.93
C ILE A 406 5.05 -16.05 5.66
N THR A 407 5.67 -16.95 4.90
CA THR A 407 6.59 -17.96 5.45
C THR A 407 8.02 -17.49 5.32
N ILE A 408 8.70 -17.32 6.44
CA ILE A 408 10.13 -17.03 6.54
C ILE A 408 10.87 -18.36 6.71
N THR A 409 11.92 -18.59 5.93
CA THR A 409 12.70 -19.84 5.96
C THR A 409 14.06 -19.63 6.61
N SER A 410 14.61 -20.69 7.20
CA SER A 410 15.99 -20.67 7.72
C SER A 410 17.01 -20.35 6.62
N GLU A 411 16.76 -20.77 5.38
CA GLU A 411 17.64 -20.47 4.25
C GLU A 411 17.70 -18.96 3.96
N GLN A 412 16.58 -18.25 4.05
CA GLN A 412 16.56 -16.78 3.91
C GLN A 412 17.36 -16.11 5.03
N LEU A 413 17.13 -16.48 6.29
CA LEU A 413 17.83 -15.89 7.44
C LEU A 413 19.32 -16.18 7.46
N LEU A 414 19.75 -17.33 6.92
CA LEU A 414 21.15 -17.71 6.84
C LEU A 414 21.86 -17.19 5.58
N ALA A 415 21.16 -16.49 4.67
CA ALA A 415 21.69 -16.12 3.36
C ALA A 415 23.00 -15.29 3.43
N ASN A 416 23.14 -14.47 4.47
CA ASN A 416 24.33 -13.65 4.70
C ASN A 416 25.20 -14.17 5.86
N SER A 417 24.79 -15.26 6.53
CA SER A 417 25.55 -15.80 7.65
C SER A 417 26.68 -16.71 7.17
N SER A 418 27.81 -16.68 7.87
CA SER A 418 28.97 -17.49 7.52
C SER A 418 29.68 -18.02 8.74
N ASP A 419 30.48 -19.06 8.52
CA ASP A 419 31.30 -19.69 9.54
C ASP A 419 32.69 -19.90 8.94
N ALA A 420 33.74 -19.47 9.64
CA ALA A 420 35.10 -19.52 9.11
C ALA A 420 35.63 -20.97 8.99
N ASN A 421 35.10 -21.88 9.80
CA ASN A 421 35.42 -23.30 9.80
C ASN A 421 34.51 -24.12 8.86
N GLY A 422 33.43 -23.50 8.39
CA GLY A 422 32.47 -24.11 7.46
C GLY A 422 31.45 -25.01 8.16
N ASP A 423 31.22 -24.78 9.45
CA ASP A 423 30.24 -25.53 10.23
C ASP A 423 28.81 -25.29 9.73
N SER A 424 27.95 -26.28 9.98
CA SER A 424 26.56 -26.23 9.53
C SER A 424 25.74 -25.28 10.40
N LEU A 425 25.32 -24.17 9.81
CA LEU A 425 24.55 -23.15 10.52
C LEU A 425 23.06 -23.50 10.65
N SER A 426 22.47 -23.10 11.77
CA SER A 426 21.04 -23.24 12.06
C SER A 426 20.50 -22.01 12.77
N VAL A 427 19.24 -21.67 12.53
CA VAL A 427 18.55 -20.61 13.27
C VAL A 427 17.89 -21.21 14.50
N THR A 428 18.23 -20.69 15.68
CA THR A 428 17.77 -21.21 16.98
C THR A 428 16.64 -20.40 17.58
N SER A 429 16.50 -19.14 17.17
CA SER A 429 15.36 -18.30 17.54
C SER A 429 15.08 -17.25 16.46
N LEU A 430 13.81 -16.88 16.32
CA LEU A 430 13.32 -15.75 15.53
C LEU A 430 12.22 -15.07 16.35
N SER A 431 12.24 -13.74 16.39
CA SER A 431 11.25 -12.95 17.13
C SER A 431 10.97 -11.63 16.43
N VAL A 432 9.79 -11.08 16.68
CA VAL A 432 9.32 -9.77 16.20
C VAL A 432 8.58 -9.09 17.35
N ASP A 433 8.56 -7.76 17.38
CA ASP A 433 7.72 -7.04 18.35
C ASP A 433 6.24 -7.39 18.09
N PRO A 434 5.47 -7.82 19.12
CA PRO A 434 4.05 -8.11 18.98
C PRO A 434 3.20 -6.95 18.44
N ALA A 435 3.70 -5.72 18.46
CA ALA A 435 3.05 -4.58 17.81
C ALA A 435 2.92 -4.77 16.29
N PHE A 436 3.92 -5.41 15.65
CA PHE A 436 3.94 -5.63 14.20
C PHE A 436 3.28 -6.95 13.77
N GLY A 437 3.09 -7.90 14.69
CA GLY A 437 2.39 -9.14 14.36
C GLY A 437 2.78 -10.32 15.22
N SER A 438 2.40 -11.51 14.76
CA SER A 438 2.66 -12.77 15.45
C SER A 438 3.51 -13.71 14.62
N LEU A 439 4.34 -14.50 15.30
CA LEU A 439 5.22 -15.46 14.68
C LEU A 439 4.91 -16.87 15.20
N THR A 440 4.69 -17.82 14.29
CA THR A 440 4.49 -19.23 14.61
C THR A 440 5.63 -20.06 14.04
N ASP A 441 6.39 -20.73 14.92
CA ASP A 441 7.40 -21.72 14.51
C ASP A 441 6.70 -23.02 14.03
N ASN A 442 6.95 -23.40 12.79
CA ASN A 442 6.35 -24.58 12.17
C ASN A 442 7.10 -25.89 12.51
N GLY A 443 8.28 -25.81 13.15
CA GLY A 443 9.08 -26.95 13.61
C GLY A 443 9.87 -27.66 12.51
N ASP A 444 9.92 -27.11 11.30
CA ASP A 444 10.64 -27.63 10.14
C ASP A 444 11.71 -26.67 9.59
N GLY A 445 12.08 -25.66 10.38
CA GLY A 445 13.01 -24.59 9.97
C GLY A 445 12.33 -23.44 9.23
N THR A 446 11.01 -23.34 9.34
CA THR A 446 10.23 -22.22 8.81
C THR A 446 9.36 -21.58 9.90
N TRP A 447 9.08 -20.28 9.73
CA TRP A 447 8.23 -19.49 10.60
C TRP A 447 7.13 -18.83 9.78
N THR A 448 5.91 -18.89 10.28
CA THR A 448 4.78 -18.14 9.71
C THR A 448 4.67 -16.82 10.44
N PHE A 449 4.95 -15.71 9.75
CA PHE A 449 4.68 -14.36 10.24
C PHE A 449 3.30 -13.93 9.76
N THR A 450 2.46 -13.48 10.68
CA THR A 450 1.17 -12.86 10.41
C THR A 450 1.22 -11.44 10.94
N PRO A 451 1.19 -10.41 10.09
CA PRO A 451 1.08 -9.03 10.51
C PRO A 451 -0.10 -8.82 11.47
N THR A 452 -0.04 -7.78 12.31
CA THR A 452 -1.24 -7.28 12.98
C THR A 452 -2.24 -6.86 11.89
N THR A 453 -3.54 -7.10 12.13
CA THR A 453 -4.62 -6.69 11.22
C THR A 453 -4.54 -5.19 10.94
N ASP A 454 -4.68 -4.81 9.66
CA ASP A 454 -4.69 -3.43 9.18
C ASP A 454 -3.43 -2.67 9.68
N MET A 455 -2.25 -3.26 9.48
CA MET A 455 -0.96 -2.68 9.87
C MET A 455 0.06 -2.78 8.75
N SER A 456 0.50 -1.61 8.30
CA SER A 456 1.55 -1.40 7.33
C SER A 456 2.79 -0.77 7.99
N ALA A 457 3.97 -1.22 7.57
CA ALA A 457 5.22 -0.71 8.10
C ALA A 457 6.39 -1.02 7.17
N GLU A 458 7.22 -0.01 6.94
CA GLU A 458 8.52 -0.20 6.29
C GLU A 458 9.54 -0.73 7.30
N ASN A 459 10.37 -1.69 6.88
CA ASN A 459 11.44 -2.27 7.68
C ASN A 459 11.01 -2.86 9.03
N VAL A 460 9.95 -3.67 9.08
CA VAL A 460 9.54 -4.40 10.29
C VAL A 460 10.72 -5.19 10.84
N PRO A 461 11.21 -4.90 12.06
CA PRO A 461 12.43 -5.50 12.58
C PRO A 461 12.17 -6.86 13.23
N PHE A 462 12.85 -7.87 12.71
CA PHE A 462 12.97 -9.20 13.31
C PHE A 462 14.34 -9.34 13.95
N SER A 463 14.42 -10.07 15.05
CA SER A 463 15.69 -10.50 15.66
C SER A 463 15.81 -12.01 15.58
N PHE A 464 16.95 -12.52 15.12
CA PHE A 464 17.20 -13.95 15.03
C PHE A 464 18.60 -14.31 15.52
N THR A 465 18.76 -15.58 15.92
CA THR A 465 20.02 -16.12 16.44
C THR A 465 20.47 -17.30 15.60
N VAL A 466 21.70 -17.24 15.09
CA VAL A 466 22.36 -18.29 14.32
C VAL A 466 23.27 -19.09 15.23
N SER A 467 23.37 -20.41 15.03
CA SER A 467 24.25 -21.30 15.77
C SER A 467 24.95 -22.29 14.84
N ASP A 468 26.23 -22.55 15.11
CA ASP A 468 27.03 -23.63 14.51
C ASP A 468 26.87 -24.97 15.29
N GLY A 469 26.10 -24.97 16.38
CA GLY A 469 25.91 -26.11 17.29
C GLY A 469 26.67 -26.02 18.61
N THR A 470 27.61 -25.08 18.75
CA THR A 470 28.40 -24.82 19.96
C THR A 470 28.34 -23.36 20.42
N GLU A 471 28.43 -22.40 19.50
CA GLU A 471 28.34 -20.96 19.72
C GLU A 471 27.15 -20.35 18.98
N THR A 472 26.87 -19.08 19.26
CA THR A 472 25.75 -18.35 18.65
C THR A 472 26.10 -16.90 18.39
N ASP A 473 25.56 -16.35 17.32
CA ASP A 473 25.59 -14.92 17.00
C ASP A 473 24.18 -14.43 16.61
N SER A 474 23.91 -13.13 16.75
CA SER A 474 22.58 -12.56 16.53
C SER A 474 22.61 -11.44 15.50
N ALA A 475 21.60 -11.43 14.64
CA ALA A 475 21.40 -10.43 13.61
C ALA A 475 19.95 -9.99 13.54
N THR A 476 19.68 -8.97 12.74
CA THR A 476 18.34 -8.48 12.46
C THR A 476 17.92 -8.81 11.04
N ALA A 477 16.61 -9.01 10.85
CA ALA A 477 16.05 -9.08 9.52
C ALA A 477 14.97 -8.03 9.37
N THR A 478 14.80 -7.48 8.18
CA THR A 478 13.77 -6.47 7.87
C THR A 478 12.78 -7.03 6.86
N LEU A 479 11.51 -6.67 7.01
CA LEU A 479 10.46 -6.99 6.04
C LEU A 479 9.60 -5.74 5.85
N ASP A 480 9.35 -5.37 4.60
CA ASP A 480 8.37 -4.33 4.30
C ASP A 480 6.98 -4.93 4.25
N VAL A 481 6.06 -4.43 5.09
CA VAL A 481 4.64 -4.74 5.03
C VAL A 481 3.96 -3.61 4.28
N SER A 482 3.65 -3.86 3.01
CA SER A 482 3.02 -2.90 2.11
C SER A 482 1.54 -2.75 2.46
N ALA A 483 1.08 -1.50 2.51
CA ALA A 483 -0.30 -1.17 2.79
C ALA A 483 -1.24 -1.58 1.65
N VAL A 484 -2.46 -1.96 2.00
CA VAL A 484 -3.58 -2.40 1.18
C VAL A 484 -4.80 -1.66 1.68
N ALA A 485 -5.45 -0.91 0.80
CA ALA A 485 -6.63 -0.17 1.19
C ALA A 485 -7.74 -1.10 1.71
N ASP A 486 -8.31 -0.74 2.85
CA ASP A 486 -9.45 -1.37 3.47
C ASP A 486 -10.75 -0.67 3.10
N ALA A 487 -11.81 -1.45 2.89
CA ALA A 487 -13.11 -0.84 2.63
C ALA A 487 -13.58 -0.04 3.85
N PRO A 488 -13.85 1.28 3.74
CA PRO A 488 -14.31 2.07 4.87
C PRO A 488 -15.72 1.66 5.29
N SER A 489 -16.07 1.90 6.55
CA SER A 489 -17.44 1.76 7.01
C SER A 489 -18.28 2.97 6.57
N LEU A 490 -19.47 2.72 6.03
CA LEU A 490 -20.45 3.75 5.66
C LEU A 490 -21.82 3.37 6.25
N SER A 491 -22.43 4.31 6.97
CA SER A 491 -23.80 4.19 7.48
C SER A 491 -24.63 5.38 7.01
N ILE A 492 -25.76 5.07 6.39
CA ILE A 492 -26.76 6.04 5.94
C ILE A 492 -28.01 5.85 6.81
N GLY A 493 -28.43 6.90 7.51
CA GLY A 493 -29.63 6.91 8.33
C GLY A 493 -30.92 6.69 7.52
N THR A 494 -32.03 6.51 8.21
CA THR A 494 -33.36 6.44 7.58
C THR A 494 -34.15 7.70 7.92
N ILE A 495 -34.63 8.41 6.91
CA ILE A 495 -35.59 9.50 7.06
C ILE A 495 -36.90 9.11 6.35
N SER A 496 -38.03 9.45 6.97
CA SER A 496 -39.36 9.26 6.40
C SER A 496 -40.26 10.43 6.78
N SER A 497 -40.97 10.97 5.80
CA SER A 497 -41.92 12.07 5.94
C SER A 497 -43.35 11.55 5.86
N THR A 498 -44.27 12.24 6.56
CA THR A 498 -45.70 11.89 6.53
C THR A 498 -46.56 13.14 6.36
N ARG A 499 -47.54 13.11 5.44
CA ARG A 499 -48.54 14.18 5.25
C ARG A 499 -49.96 13.61 5.27
N THR A 500 -50.91 14.32 5.87
CA THR A 500 -52.32 13.93 5.81
C THR A 500 -52.98 14.55 4.59
N ILE A 501 -53.49 13.70 3.68
CA ILE A 501 -54.09 14.10 2.41
C ILE A 501 -55.60 14.28 2.54
N ILE A 502 -56.26 13.32 3.19
CA ILE A 502 -57.70 13.38 3.49
C ILE A 502 -57.86 13.40 5.00
N ASN A 503 -58.69 14.31 5.50
CA ASN A 503 -59.12 14.36 6.90
C ASN A 503 -60.59 14.78 6.96
N SER A 504 -61.47 13.83 6.71
CA SER A 504 -62.89 14.05 6.51
C SER A 504 -63.71 13.45 7.64
N SER A 505 -64.53 14.28 8.26
CA SER A 505 -65.50 13.88 9.31
C SER A 505 -66.91 14.37 8.99
N PHE A 506 -67.11 14.93 7.79
CA PHE A 506 -68.38 15.49 7.32
C PHE A 506 -68.94 16.67 8.14
N GLU A 507 -68.22 17.12 9.17
CA GLU A 507 -68.60 18.23 10.05
C GLU A 507 -68.81 19.55 9.31
N ASN A 508 -68.12 19.74 8.18
CA ASN A 508 -68.24 20.93 7.33
C ASN A 508 -69.45 20.88 6.38
N SER A 509 -70.11 19.73 6.25
CA SER A 509 -71.26 19.54 5.35
C SER A 509 -72.58 19.93 6.02
N SER A 510 -73.56 20.35 5.22
CA SER A 510 -74.93 20.52 5.73
C SER A 510 -75.61 19.16 5.86
N ALA A 511 -76.42 18.96 6.92
CA ALA A 511 -77.19 17.74 7.07
C ALA A 511 -78.34 17.67 6.05
N GLY A 512 -78.57 16.48 5.48
CA GLY A 512 -79.49 16.21 4.38
C GLY A 512 -78.77 15.79 3.10
N PHE A 513 -79.51 15.74 2.00
CA PHE A 513 -79.00 15.39 0.68
C PHE A 513 -78.11 16.50 0.11
N GLN A 514 -76.91 16.13 -0.32
CA GLN A 514 -75.93 17.03 -0.93
C GLN A 514 -75.34 16.38 -2.18
N ASP A 515 -75.13 17.14 -3.24
CA ASP A 515 -74.46 16.65 -4.45
C ASP A 515 -72.96 16.34 -4.17
N SER A 516 -72.38 16.96 -3.12
CA SER A 516 -71.06 16.65 -2.58
C SER A 516 -70.99 16.96 -1.08
N ALA A 517 -70.11 16.27 -0.34
CA ALA A 517 -69.98 16.44 1.10
C ALA A 517 -68.51 16.33 1.55
N ASP A 518 -67.96 17.40 2.16
CA ASP A 518 -66.61 17.43 2.73
C ASP A 518 -65.52 16.93 1.75
N GLY A 519 -65.64 17.35 0.48
CA GLY A 519 -64.76 16.98 -0.62
C GLY A 519 -65.13 15.68 -1.35
N TRP A 520 -66.05 14.87 -0.79
CA TRP A 520 -66.51 13.63 -1.42
C TRP A 520 -67.58 13.87 -2.48
N SER A 521 -67.44 13.18 -3.61
CA SER A 521 -68.39 13.13 -4.72
C SER A 521 -69.05 11.76 -4.82
N THR A 522 -70.14 11.64 -5.55
CA THR A 522 -70.81 10.36 -5.87
C THR A 522 -71.02 10.26 -7.38
N ASP A 523 -70.98 9.03 -7.92
CA ASP A 523 -71.36 8.75 -9.31
C ASP A 523 -72.89 8.56 -9.46
N SER A 524 -73.60 8.58 -8.33
CA SER A 524 -75.06 8.51 -8.19
C SER A 524 -75.64 9.90 -7.91
N ASP A 525 -76.85 9.99 -7.34
CA ASP A 525 -77.57 11.26 -7.26
C ASP A 525 -77.10 12.18 -6.12
N ALA A 526 -77.34 11.85 -4.84
CA ALA A 526 -76.96 12.73 -3.74
C ALA A 526 -76.49 11.99 -2.47
N ILE A 527 -75.43 12.52 -1.84
CA ILE A 527 -74.86 12.02 -0.58
C ILE A 527 -75.79 12.42 0.57
N GLU A 528 -76.29 11.42 1.31
CA GLU A 528 -77.11 11.65 2.51
C GLU A 528 -76.24 11.84 3.75
N VAL A 529 -76.11 13.10 4.19
CA VAL A 529 -75.39 13.45 5.42
C VAL A 529 -76.34 13.47 6.61
N TRP A 530 -76.15 12.55 7.55
CA TRP A 530 -76.88 12.47 8.80
C TRP A 530 -76.23 13.35 9.88
N SER A 531 -77.02 13.78 10.85
CA SER A 531 -76.52 14.43 12.07
C SER A 531 -77.19 13.85 13.32
N GLU A 532 -76.49 13.81 14.46
CA GLU A 532 -77.06 13.33 15.72
C GLU A 532 -78.34 14.10 16.10
N GLN A 533 -78.44 15.37 15.68
CA GLN A 533 -79.62 16.21 15.90
C GLN A 533 -80.86 15.73 15.10
N SER A 534 -80.63 15.13 13.93
CA SER A 534 -81.67 14.73 12.99
C SER A 534 -82.26 13.35 13.28
N ASP A 535 -81.46 12.40 13.79
CA ASP A 535 -81.86 11.01 13.96
C ASP A 535 -81.59 10.40 15.34
N ASN A 536 -80.96 11.17 16.24
CA ASN A 536 -80.59 10.77 17.59
C ASN A 536 -79.66 9.53 17.61
N GLN A 537 -78.79 9.42 16.62
CA GLN A 537 -77.74 8.40 16.53
C GLN A 537 -76.37 9.07 16.68
N SER A 538 -75.42 8.42 17.36
CA SER A 538 -74.09 9.01 17.56
C SER A 538 -73.17 8.84 16.35
N ALA A 539 -72.38 9.86 16.01
CA ALA A 539 -71.29 9.79 15.04
C ALA A 539 -70.01 9.17 15.66
N SER A 540 -69.02 8.80 14.85
CA SER A 540 -67.71 8.34 15.35
C SER A 540 -66.80 9.52 15.69
N HIS A 541 -66.97 10.63 14.96
CA HIS A 541 -66.31 11.91 15.15
C HIS A 541 -67.36 13.03 14.99
N GLY A 542 -67.31 14.06 15.84
CA GLY A 542 -68.21 15.21 15.71
C GLY A 542 -69.70 14.87 15.92
N ASP A 543 -70.57 15.41 15.08
CA ASP A 543 -72.02 15.18 15.09
C ASP A 543 -72.62 14.70 13.75
N LYS A 544 -71.84 14.49 12.68
CA LYS A 544 -72.30 14.07 11.35
C LYS A 544 -71.63 12.80 10.85
N TYR A 545 -72.29 12.16 9.89
CA TYR A 545 -71.79 10.97 9.19
C TYR A 545 -72.58 10.73 7.90
N VAL A 546 -72.08 9.87 7.02
CA VAL A 546 -72.76 9.51 5.75
C VAL A 546 -73.36 8.10 5.84
N GLU A 547 -74.49 7.88 5.20
CA GLU A 547 -75.07 6.55 4.97
C GLU A 547 -75.10 6.25 3.47
N LEU A 548 -74.50 5.13 3.04
CA LEU A 548 -74.54 4.69 1.64
C LEU A 548 -75.61 3.60 1.46
N ASN A 549 -76.39 3.69 0.39
CA ASN A 549 -77.39 2.67 0.03
C ASN A 549 -77.74 2.68 -1.47
N ASP A 550 -78.20 1.54 -2.01
CA ASP A 550 -78.47 1.31 -3.45
C ASP A 550 -79.98 1.22 -3.79
N ASP A 551 -80.86 1.90 -3.05
CA ASP A 551 -82.31 1.82 -3.34
C ASP A 551 -82.71 2.69 -4.53
N LYS A 552 -83.24 2.02 -5.57
CA LYS A 552 -83.73 2.66 -6.80
C LYS A 552 -85.26 2.61 -6.93
N ILE A 553 -85.99 2.28 -5.85
CA ILE A 553 -87.42 1.93 -5.87
C ILE A 553 -88.32 3.04 -5.31
N ASP A 554 -87.84 3.91 -4.42
CA ASP A 554 -88.56 5.12 -4.00
C ASP A 554 -87.97 6.40 -4.63
N ASN A 555 -88.61 7.56 -4.42
CA ASN A 555 -88.22 8.82 -5.08
C ASN A 555 -87.12 9.57 -4.28
N PHE A 556 -86.37 8.88 -3.41
CA PHE A 556 -85.25 9.45 -2.68
C PHE A 556 -83.97 8.84 -3.23
N ASP A 557 -83.16 9.71 -3.79
CA ASP A 557 -82.06 9.43 -4.69
C ASP A 557 -80.76 9.46 -3.85
N ASP A 558 -80.51 8.36 -3.13
CA ASP A 558 -79.39 8.21 -2.19
C ASP A 558 -78.11 7.73 -2.92
N ALA A 559 -76.94 8.17 -2.45
CA ALA A 559 -75.65 7.75 -3.01
C ALA A 559 -75.31 6.29 -2.67
N ASP A 560 -75.11 5.47 -3.71
CA ASP A 560 -74.60 4.09 -3.58
C ASP A 560 -73.06 4.05 -3.43
N ASP A 561 -72.39 5.17 -3.67
CA ASP A 561 -70.95 5.33 -3.50
C ASP A 561 -70.55 6.73 -3.05
N ILE A 562 -69.35 6.85 -2.48
CA ILE A 562 -68.63 8.11 -2.36
C ILE A 562 -67.18 7.93 -2.79
N TYR A 563 -66.60 8.93 -3.44
CA TYR A 563 -65.20 8.91 -3.85
C TYR A 563 -64.50 10.26 -3.75
N GLN A 564 -63.17 10.19 -3.68
CA GLN A 564 -62.25 11.30 -3.91
C GLN A 564 -61.12 10.85 -4.84
N ASN A 565 -60.69 11.76 -5.71
CA ASN A 565 -59.47 11.58 -6.51
C ASN A 565 -58.28 12.11 -5.70
N VAL A 566 -57.22 11.33 -5.62
CA VAL A 566 -56.01 11.59 -4.83
C VAL A 566 -54.83 11.57 -5.79
N GLN A 567 -54.13 12.68 -5.95
CA GLN A 567 -52.84 12.67 -6.63
C GLN A 567 -51.87 11.84 -5.78
N THR A 568 -51.32 10.77 -6.34
CA THR A 568 -50.35 9.93 -5.64
C THR A 568 -48.92 10.26 -6.06
N VAL A 569 -47.98 9.86 -5.20
CA VAL A 569 -46.54 9.89 -5.43
C VAL A 569 -46.08 8.45 -5.64
N ASP A 570 -45.33 8.22 -6.71
CA ASP A 570 -44.84 6.88 -7.06
C ASP A 570 -43.98 6.30 -5.93
N GLY A 571 -44.31 5.07 -5.53
CA GLY A 571 -43.67 4.36 -4.42
C GLY A 571 -43.89 4.99 -3.05
N ALA A 572 -44.85 5.89 -2.88
CA ALA A 572 -45.32 6.32 -1.56
C ALA A 572 -46.34 5.32 -0.98
N SER A 573 -46.41 5.26 0.34
CA SER A 573 -47.37 4.42 1.07
C SER A 573 -48.46 5.27 1.67
N TYR A 574 -49.73 4.91 1.48
CA TYR A 574 -50.88 5.64 2.00
C TYR A 574 -51.60 4.83 3.06
N THR A 575 -51.62 5.33 4.29
CA THR A 575 -52.41 4.74 5.37
C THR A 575 -53.81 5.35 5.38
N LEU A 576 -54.79 4.59 4.89
CA LEU A 576 -56.21 4.90 4.96
C LEU A 576 -56.75 4.41 6.31
N THR A 577 -57.47 5.27 7.03
CA THR A 577 -58.27 4.90 8.20
C THR A 577 -59.68 5.48 8.09
N PHE A 578 -60.68 4.75 8.58
CA PHE A 578 -62.07 5.21 8.59
C PHE A 578 -62.90 4.39 9.58
N ASP A 579 -64.04 4.92 9.98
CA ASP A 579 -64.98 4.28 10.88
C ASP A 579 -66.26 3.85 10.13
N LEU A 580 -66.69 2.59 10.34
CA LEU A 580 -67.95 2.08 9.83
C LEU A 580 -68.88 1.64 10.94
N SER A 581 -70.18 1.90 10.78
CA SER A 581 -71.22 1.35 11.65
C SER A 581 -72.27 0.61 10.82
N PRO A 582 -72.59 -0.66 11.13
CA PRO A 582 -73.73 -1.33 10.52
C PRO A 582 -75.01 -0.66 10.99
N ARG A 583 -75.98 -0.52 10.09
CA ARG A 583 -77.31 -0.06 10.47
C ARG A 583 -77.96 -1.05 11.46
N PRO A 584 -78.39 -0.57 12.64
CA PRO A 584 -79.04 -1.42 13.63
C PRO A 584 -80.31 -2.10 13.08
N GLY A 585 -80.42 -3.42 13.29
CA GLY A 585 -81.58 -4.23 12.87
C GLY A 585 -81.39 -4.98 11.56
N TYR A 586 -80.31 -4.71 10.82
CA TYR A 586 -80.02 -5.34 9.53
C TYR A 586 -78.79 -6.27 9.58
N ASN A 587 -78.82 -7.32 8.77
CA ASN A 587 -77.74 -8.32 8.75
C ASN A 587 -76.64 -7.95 7.74
N ALA A 588 -75.54 -8.72 7.73
CA ALA A 588 -74.36 -8.51 6.89
C ALA A 588 -74.58 -8.70 5.37
N SER A 589 -75.80 -9.02 4.93
CA SER A 589 -76.16 -8.98 3.51
C SER A 589 -76.62 -7.59 3.09
N VAL A 590 -77.10 -6.76 4.03
CA VAL A 590 -77.51 -5.36 3.78
C VAL A 590 -76.37 -4.42 4.18
N ASN A 591 -75.77 -4.64 5.34
CA ASN A 591 -74.60 -3.88 5.78
C ASN A 591 -73.34 -4.46 5.13
N ARG A 592 -73.11 -4.12 3.86
CA ARG A 592 -71.89 -4.48 3.13
C ARG A 592 -71.38 -3.32 2.29
N ILE A 593 -70.09 -3.04 2.39
CA ILE A 593 -69.40 -1.98 1.67
C ILE A 593 -68.10 -2.53 1.09
N GLU A 594 -67.69 -2.04 -0.06
CA GLU A 594 -66.38 -2.29 -0.66
C GLU A 594 -65.52 -1.03 -0.56
N VAL A 595 -64.27 -1.22 -0.13
CA VAL A 595 -63.23 -0.20 -0.19
C VAL A 595 -62.48 -0.44 -1.50
N VAL A 596 -62.39 0.59 -2.34
CA VAL A 596 -61.85 0.49 -3.69
C VAL A 596 -60.76 1.53 -3.87
N TRP A 597 -59.64 1.11 -4.45
CA TRP A 597 -58.50 1.96 -4.82
C TRP A 597 -58.15 1.64 -6.27
N ASP A 598 -58.18 2.64 -7.15
CA ASP A 598 -57.91 2.52 -8.60
C ASP A 598 -58.72 1.46 -9.33
N GLY A 599 -59.99 1.36 -8.92
CA GLY A 599 -60.93 0.40 -9.46
C GLY A 599 -60.74 -1.03 -8.95
N GLU A 600 -59.69 -1.31 -8.17
CA GLU A 600 -59.49 -2.59 -7.49
C GLU A 600 -60.12 -2.58 -6.09
N VAL A 601 -60.79 -3.69 -5.73
CA VAL A 601 -61.40 -3.85 -4.41
C VAL A 601 -60.31 -4.23 -3.40
N VAL A 602 -59.99 -3.29 -2.50
CA VAL A 602 -59.05 -3.48 -1.38
C VAL A 602 -59.64 -4.42 -0.34
N ASP A 603 -60.91 -4.21 0.03
CA ASP A 603 -61.63 -5.11 0.94
C ASP A 603 -63.15 -5.03 0.74
N THR A 604 -63.86 -6.08 1.14
CA THR A 604 -65.32 -6.14 1.21
C THR A 604 -65.73 -6.37 2.67
N ILE A 605 -66.20 -5.32 3.33
CA ILE A 605 -66.54 -5.34 4.75
C ILE A 605 -68.03 -5.63 4.91
N ALA A 606 -68.40 -6.60 5.76
CA ALA A 606 -69.79 -7.00 5.99
C ALA A 606 -70.07 -7.19 7.49
N LEU A 607 -71.03 -6.42 8.04
CA LEU A 607 -71.27 -6.32 9.48
C LEU A 607 -72.72 -6.66 9.87
N ASN A 608 -72.93 -7.25 11.05
CA ASN A 608 -74.30 -7.50 11.54
C ASN A 608 -74.73 -6.42 12.54
N GLY A 609 -75.79 -5.68 12.23
CA GLY A 609 -76.39 -4.71 13.14
C GLY A 609 -77.34 -5.39 14.12
N SER A 610 -76.94 -5.54 15.39
CA SER A 610 -77.76 -6.20 16.41
C SER A 610 -78.73 -5.23 17.11
N GLY A 611 -80.05 -5.44 16.97
CA GLY A 611 -81.09 -4.74 17.74
C GLY A 611 -81.45 -3.33 17.24
N ASN A 612 -82.33 -2.62 17.96
CA ASN A 612 -82.75 -1.22 17.67
C ASN A 612 -81.91 -0.19 18.48
N GLY A 613 -80.60 -0.40 18.62
CA GLY A 613 -79.71 0.43 19.45
C GLY A 613 -79.07 1.61 18.71
N ASP A 614 -78.20 2.33 19.40
CA ASP A 614 -77.35 3.39 18.83
C ASP A 614 -76.33 2.81 17.83
N ASN A 615 -75.74 3.66 16.98
CA ASN A 615 -74.62 3.30 16.09
C ASN A 615 -73.48 2.61 16.85
N VAL A 616 -72.88 1.60 16.22
CA VAL A 616 -71.73 0.86 16.76
C VAL A 616 -70.59 0.94 15.75
N TRP A 617 -69.75 1.96 15.92
CA TRP A 617 -68.61 2.24 15.06
C TRP A 617 -67.46 1.27 15.28
N GLN A 618 -66.81 0.88 14.18
CA GLN A 618 -65.61 0.07 14.11
C GLN A 618 -64.61 0.73 13.17
N SER A 619 -63.37 0.88 13.63
CA SER A 619 -62.30 1.48 12.85
C SER A 619 -61.60 0.46 11.97
N TYR A 620 -61.24 0.89 10.77
CA TYR A 620 -60.50 0.13 9.78
C TYR A 620 -59.24 0.89 9.40
N SER A 621 -58.20 0.15 9.01
CA SER A 621 -56.96 0.72 8.54
C SER A 621 -56.36 -0.15 7.44
N TYR A 622 -55.98 0.48 6.33
CA TYR A 622 -55.33 -0.17 5.20
C TYR A 622 -54.12 0.63 4.77
N THR A 623 -53.11 -0.07 4.29
CA THR A 623 -51.97 0.52 3.61
C THR A 623 -52.16 0.32 2.11
N LEU A 624 -52.13 1.42 1.35
CA LEU A 624 -52.26 1.48 -0.10
C LEU A 624 -50.92 1.95 -0.68
N GLU A 625 -50.68 1.66 -1.95
CA GLU A 625 -49.47 2.08 -2.67
C GLU A 625 -49.84 3.13 -3.72
N GLY A 626 -49.03 4.19 -3.83
CA GLY A 626 -49.14 5.18 -4.90
C GLY A 626 -48.30 4.79 -6.11
N ASP A 627 -48.79 5.14 -7.29
CA ASP A 627 -48.16 4.88 -8.58
C ASP A 627 -47.70 6.17 -9.29
N GLY A 628 -47.89 7.33 -8.67
CA GLY A 628 -47.52 8.63 -9.22
C GLY A 628 -48.63 9.29 -10.06
N ASP A 629 -49.71 8.57 -10.34
CA ASP A 629 -50.86 9.06 -11.08
C ASP A 629 -51.99 9.50 -10.13
N ILE A 630 -53.09 10.03 -10.70
CA ILE A 630 -54.30 10.34 -9.94
C ILE A 630 -55.04 9.02 -9.65
N SER A 631 -55.06 8.66 -8.37
CA SER A 631 -55.80 7.50 -7.87
C SER A 631 -57.22 7.84 -7.41
N LYS A 632 -58.19 6.92 -7.59
CA LYS A 632 -59.57 7.06 -7.10
C LYS A 632 -59.79 6.21 -5.84
N LEU A 633 -59.92 6.87 -4.68
CA LEU A 633 -60.39 6.24 -3.43
C LEU A 633 -61.92 6.25 -3.40
N GLN A 634 -62.53 5.07 -3.36
CA GLN A 634 -63.98 4.93 -3.39
C GLN A 634 -64.48 3.97 -2.29
N PHE A 635 -65.57 4.36 -1.65
CA PHE A 635 -66.39 3.48 -0.82
C PHE A 635 -67.70 3.24 -1.54
N ARG A 636 -68.04 1.99 -1.85
CA ARG A 636 -69.28 1.66 -2.57
C ARG A 636 -70.11 0.60 -1.83
N GLU A 637 -71.41 0.75 -1.87
CA GLU A 637 -72.35 -0.22 -1.34
C GLU A 637 -72.23 -1.54 -2.12
N ALA A 638 -72.25 -2.66 -1.39
CA ALA A 638 -72.23 -4.00 -1.99
C ALA A 638 -73.29 -4.92 -1.35
N GLY A 639 -74.22 -4.34 -0.60
CA GLY A 639 -75.33 -5.03 0.01
C GLY A 639 -76.34 -5.51 -1.03
N THR A 640 -77.25 -6.37 -0.58
CA THR A 640 -78.36 -6.83 -1.41
C THR A 640 -79.61 -6.12 -0.94
N ASP A 641 -80.11 -5.20 -1.76
CA ASP A 641 -81.24 -4.36 -1.42
C ASP A 641 -82.56 -5.14 -1.40
N VAL A 642 -83.14 -5.27 -0.21
CA VAL A 642 -84.45 -5.89 0.00
C VAL A 642 -85.34 -5.09 0.96
N ASP A 643 -84.92 -3.93 1.48
CA ASP A 643 -85.62 -3.26 2.59
C ASP A 643 -85.52 -1.70 2.63
N ASN A 644 -85.92 -1.02 1.55
CA ASN A 644 -86.23 0.43 1.49
C ASN A 644 -85.05 1.40 1.80
N GLY A 645 -83.94 1.34 1.06
CA GLY A 645 -82.97 2.45 1.02
C GLY A 645 -82.11 2.59 2.25
N ARG A 646 -81.55 1.48 2.73
CA ARG A 646 -80.78 1.44 3.98
C ARG A 646 -79.50 0.64 3.82
N GLY A 647 -78.37 1.24 4.16
CA GLY A 647 -77.06 0.57 4.09
C GLY A 647 -76.11 0.99 5.19
N MET A 648 -74.81 0.98 4.89
CA MET A 648 -73.75 1.13 5.88
C MET A 648 -73.43 2.61 6.13
N ARG A 649 -73.03 2.93 7.36
CA ARG A 649 -72.67 4.29 7.78
C ARG A 649 -71.17 4.43 7.83
N ILE A 650 -70.64 5.54 7.34
CA ILE A 650 -69.21 5.86 7.26
C ILE A 650 -68.92 7.25 7.85
N ASP A 651 -67.79 7.36 8.54
CA ASP A 651 -67.33 8.60 9.19
C ASP A 651 -65.81 8.54 9.45
N ASN A 652 -65.20 9.68 9.79
CA ASN A 652 -63.81 9.83 10.24
C ASN A 652 -62.76 9.23 9.29
N ILE A 653 -62.86 9.58 8.00
CA ILE A 653 -61.97 9.09 6.94
C ILE A 653 -60.69 9.92 6.93
N VAL A 654 -59.55 9.28 7.18
CA VAL A 654 -58.22 9.89 7.15
C VAL A 654 -57.31 9.11 6.21
N LEU A 655 -56.64 9.80 5.28
CA LEU A 655 -55.62 9.23 4.40
C LEU A 655 -54.29 9.93 4.68
N THR A 656 -53.28 9.18 5.13
CA THR A 656 -51.94 9.70 5.41
C THR A 656 -50.92 9.12 4.45
N GLU A 657 -50.27 9.97 3.67
CA GLU A 657 -49.13 9.64 2.81
C GLU A 657 -47.87 9.50 3.66
N THR A 658 -47.03 8.51 3.34
CA THR A 658 -45.72 8.26 3.94
C THR A 658 -44.72 7.98 2.81
N VAL A 659 -43.62 8.72 2.81
CA VAL A 659 -42.54 8.56 1.83
C VAL A 659 -41.28 8.10 2.56
N GLU A 660 -40.67 7.01 2.07
CA GLU A 660 -39.30 6.64 2.46
C GLU A 660 -38.30 7.46 1.65
N GLY A 661 -37.28 8.01 2.31
CA GLY A 661 -36.29 8.91 1.71
C GLY A 661 -36.48 10.37 2.10
N ALA A 662 -35.49 11.20 1.76
CA ALA A 662 -35.57 12.63 2.00
C ALA A 662 -36.66 13.22 1.07
N GLN A 663 -37.53 14.08 1.61
CA GLN A 663 -38.64 14.66 0.84
C GLN A 663 -38.77 16.15 1.10
N GLY A 664 -38.99 16.92 0.05
CA GLY A 664 -39.38 18.32 0.16
C GLY A 664 -39.62 18.97 -1.19
N SER A 665 -39.94 20.26 -1.16
CA SER A 665 -40.26 21.05 -2.35
C SER A 665 -39.01 21.63 -3.00
N ALA A 666 -39.01 21.71 -4.33
CA ALA A 666 -38.04 22.49 -5.08
C ALA A 666 -37.98 23.95 -4.57
N GLY A 667 -36.79 24.48 -4.33
CA GLY A 667 -36.59 25.82 -3.74
C GLY A 667 -36.58 25.89 -2.21
N GLU A 668 -36.95 24.82 -1.51
CA GLU A 668 -36.86 24.73 -0.05
C GLU A 668 -35.72 23.79 0.38
N ALA A 669 -35.25 23.94 1.62
CA ALA A 669 -34.23 23.05 2.18
C ALA A 669 -34.88 21.70 2.54
N ILE A 670 -34.30 20.62 2.00
CA ILE A 670 -34.69 19.23 2.24
C ILE A 670 -33.65 18.60 3.17
N ASP A 671 -34.08 18.14 4.33
CA ASP A 671 -33.22 17.42 5.28
C ASP A 671 -32.81 16.06 4.69
N LEU A 672 -31.51 15.76 4.71
CA LEU A 672 -30.96 14.47 4.32
C LEU A 672 -30.78 13.59 5.57
N PRO A 673 -30.80 12.25 5.42
CA PRO A 673 -30.55 11.35 6.56
C PRO A 673 -29.13 11.49 7.09
N ASP A 674 -28.96 11.28 8.40
CA ASP A 674 -27.65 11.28 9.07
C ASP A 674 -26.65 10.39 8.33
N LEU A 675 -25.48 10.96 8.02
CA LEU A 675 -24.38 10.25 7.38
C LEU A 675 -23.23 10.03 8.36
N SER A 676 -22.65 8.83 8.35
CA SER A 676 -21.39 8.60 9.05
C SER A 676 -20.50 7.66 8.26
N ALA A 677 -19.22 8.00 8.22
CA ALA A 677 -18.19 7.15 7.64
C ALA A 677 -16.96 7.12 8.55
N SER A 678 -16.31 5.97 8.64
CA SER A 678 -15.06 5.82 9.38
C SER A 678 -14.12 4.82 8.73
N LEU A 679 -12.83 5.09 8.82
CA LEU A 679 -11.77 4.14 8.45
C LEU A 679 -11.81 2.94 9.40
N ASN A 680 -11.48 1.77 8.85
CA ASN A 680 -11.22 0.57 9.65
C ASN A 680 -9.74 0.48 10.06
N ASP A 681 -8.86 1.18 9.32
CA ASP A 681 -7.44 1.34 9.60
C ASP A 681 -7.15 1.70 11.07
N THR A 682 -6.17 1.00 11.64
CA THR A 682 -5.73 1.15 13.03
C THR A 682 -4.38 1.84 13.20
N ASP A 683 -3.59 1.96 12.14
CA ASP A 683 -2.25 2.55 12.17
C ASP A 683 -2.19 3.98 11.60
N GLY A 684 -3.26 4.43 10.94
CA GLY A 684 -3.42 5.79 10.42
C GLY A 684 -2.73 6.03 9.07
N SER A 685 -2.42 4.96 8.35
CA SER A 685 -1.88 4.99 6.98
C SER A 685 -2.93 5.44 5.94
N GLU A 686 -4.21 5.32 6.27
CA GLU A 686 -5.31 5.68 5.39
C GLU A 686 -5.85 7.10 5.60
N SER A 687 -6.41 7.66 4.54
CA SER A 687 -7.20 8.89 4.56
C SER A 687 -8.61 8.61 4.07
N LEU A 688 -9.61 9.26 4.69
CA LEU A 688 -11.01 9.12 4.33
C LEU A 688 -11.47 10.29 3.48
N THR A 689 -12.02 9.98 2.31
CA THR A 689 -12.81 10.90 1.50
C THR A 689 -14.27 10.45 1.55
N LEU A 690 -15.22 11.38 1.67
CA LEU A 690 -16.65 11.08 1.67
C LEU A 690 -17.34 11.95 0.63
N ILE A 691 -17.60 11.39 -0.54
CA ILE A 691 -18.22 12.10 -1.65
C ILE A 691 -19.73 11.91 -1.60
N VAL A 692 -20.47 13.02 -1.66
CA VAL A 692 -21.88 13.03 -2.09
C VAL A 692 -21.89 13.45 -3.55
N GLY A 693 -22.44 12.61 -4.42
CA GLY A 693 -22.48 12.77 -5.88
C GLY A 693 -23.89 12.61 -6.43
N ASN A 694 -24.02 12.73 -7.76
CA ASN A 694 -25.32 12.88 -8.45
C ASN A 694 -26.14 14.04 -7.88
N ILE A 695 -25.47 15.11 -7.45
CA ILE A 695 -26.13 16.33 -6.99
C ILE A 695 -26.66 17.05 -8.22
N PRO A 696 -27.98 17.29 -8.35
CA PRO A 696 -28.53 17.91 -9.54
C PRO A 696 -27.98 19.32 -9.77
N GLU A 697 -27.85 19.73 -11.02
CA GLU A 697 -27.36 21.05 -11.38
C GLU A 697 -28.18 22.16 -10.72
N GLY A 698 -27.49 23.19 -10.20
CA GLY A 698 -28.09 24.30 -9.47
C GLY A 698 -28.52 23.97 -8.05
N ALA A 699 -28.46 22.70 -7.61
CA ALA A 699 -28.76 22.33 -6.24
C ALA A 699 -27.65 22.77 -5.28
N VAL A 700 -28.06 23.18 -4.08
CA VAL A 700 -27.18 23.64 -3.01
C VAL A 700 -27.19 22.64 -1.87
N LEU A 701 -26.07 21.97 -1.63
CA LEU A 701 -25.84 21.10 -0.48
C LEU A 701 -25.18 21.90 0.66
N THR A 702 -25.66 21.78 1.90
CA THR A 702 -25.10 22.50 3.05
C THR A 702 -25.26 21.74 4.37
N ASP A 703 -24.33 21.91 5.30
CA ASP A 703 -24.46 21.52 6.72
C ASP A 703 -24.77 22.74 7.64
N GLY A 704 -25.13 23.87 7.03
CA GLY A 704 -25.30 25.17 7.70
C GLY A 704 -24.03 26.00 7.88
N THR A 705 -22.83 25.42 7.73
CA THR A 705 -21.53 26.12 7.79
C THR A 705 -20.77 26.08 6.47
N ASN A 706 -20.71 24.91 5.85
CA ASN A 706 -20.17 24.62 4.53
C ASN A 706 -21.31 24.57 3.52
N THR A 707 -21.03 24.99 2.29
CA THR A 707 -22.03 25.03 1.22
C THR A 707 -21.35 24.67 -0.10
N PHE A 708 -22.03 23.85 -0.90
CA PHE A 708 -21.65 23.48 -2.25
C PHE A 708 -22.83 23.73 -3.18
N THR A 709 -22.58 24.32 -4.34
CA THR A 709 -23.59 24.53 -5.38
C THR A 709 -23.14 23.78 -6.61
N ALA A 710 -23.92 22.81 -7.06
CA ALA A 710 -23.59 22.01 -8.24
C ALA A 710 -23.70 22.85 -9.52
N ALA A 711 -22.70 22.76 -10.38
CA ALA A 711 -22.66 23.39 -11.70
C ALA A 711 -22.60 22.31 -12.79
N SER A 712 -22.88 22.67 -14.05
CA SER A 712 -22.71 21.75 -15.18
C SER A 712 -21.31 21.14 -15.19
N GLY A 713 -21.23 19.81 -15.28
CA GLY A 713 -19.96 19.06 -15.30
C GLY A 713 -19.35 18.69 -13.94
N ASP A 714 -19.81 19.26 -12.82
CA ASP A 714 -19.30 18.94 -11.48
C ASP A 714 -20.43 18.71 -10.45
N ALA A 715 -20.89 17.46 -10.39
CA ALA A 715 -22.09 17.03 -9.64
C ALA A 715 -21.75 16.31 -8.31
N SER A 716 -20.58 16.56 -7.73
CA SER A 716 -20.15 15.88 -6.51
C SER A 716 -19.28 16.75 -5.60
N VAL A 717 -19.33 16.49 -4.29
CA VAL A 717 -18.54 17.22 -3.29
C VAL A 717 -18.05 16.31 -2.18
N ASP A 718 -16.81 16.53 -1.75
CA ASP A 718 -16.26 15.90 -0.54
C ASP A 718 -16.82 16.59 0.71
N VAL A 719 -17.61 15.83 1.47
CA VAL A 719 -18.25 16.25 2.71
C VAL A 719 -17.57 15.63 3.94
N ALA A 720 -16.41 14.97 3.82
CA ALA A 720 -15.76 14.31 4.95
C ALA A 720 -15.46 15.24 6.14
N SER A 721 -15.30 16.54 5.90
CA SER A 721 -15.06 17.56 6.93
C SER A 721 -16.30 18.32 7.39
N TRP A 722 -17.48 17.99 6.86
CA TRP A 722 -18.75 18.68 7.14
C TRP A 722 -19.42 18.11 8.39
N ASP A 723 -20.40 18.83 8.94
CA ASP A 723 -21.31 18.34 9.99
C ASP A 723 -22.41 17.47 9.37
N LEU A 724 -22.20 16.16 9.38
CA LEU A 724 -23.02 15.21 8.63
C LEU A 724 -24.41 14.93 9.25
N ASP A 725 -24.64 15.37 10.49
CA ASP A 725 -25.92 15.21 11.19
C ASP A 725 -26.96 16.27 10.76
N ASP A 726 -26.52 17.39 10.18
CA ASP A 726 -27.37 18.54 9.79
C ASP A 726 -27.35 18.79 8.26
N LEU A 727 -27.09 17.74 7.47
CA LEU A 727 -26.94 17.88 6.02
C LEU A 727 -28.30 18.14 5.34
N GLN A 728 -28.36 19.18 4.51
CA GLN A 728 -29.54 19.61 3.77
C GLN A 728 -29.21 19.84 2.30
N ILE A 729 -30.18 19.60 1.42
CA ILE A 729 -30.11 19.96 0.00
C ILE A 729 -31.25 20.91 -0.37
N THR A 730 -30.94 22.01 -1.06
CA THR A 730 -31.92 22.93 -1.62
C THR A 730 -31.85 22.89 -3.13
N LEU A 731 -32.94 22.54 -3.80
CA LEU A 731 -32.98 22.44 -5.26
C LEU A 731 -33.35 23.78 -5.88
N PRO A 732 -33.01 24.03 -7.16
CA PRO A 732 -33.58 25.14 -7.91
C PRO A 732 -35.11 25.14 -7.82
N VAL A 733 -35.73 26.32 -7.77
CA VAL A 733 -37.20 26.47 -7.63
C VAL A 733 -38.00 25.79 -8.75
N ASN A 734 -37.37 25.54 -9.89
CA ASN A 734 -37.93 24.93 -11.09
C ASN A 734 -37.45 23.48 -11.31
N TYR A 735 -36.78 22.86 -10.32
CA TYR A 735 -36.33 21.48 -10.43
C TYR A 735 -37.51 20.50 -10.40
N GLU A 736 -37.61 19.63 -11.40
CA GLU A 736 -38.64 18.61 -11.51
C GLU A 736 -38.04 17.20 -11.51
N GLY A 737 -38.71 16.27 -10.81
CA GLY A 737 -38.35 14.85 -10.79
C GLY A 737 -37.63 14.40 -9.53
N ASN A 738 -37.63 13.09 -9.30
CA ASN A 738 -36.93 12.46 -8.18
C ASN A 738 -35.51 12.07 -8.59
N PHE A 739 -34.57 12.04 -7.65
CA PHE A 739 -33.20 11.63 -7.90
C PHE A 739 -32.60 10.89 -6.71
N ASP A 740 -31.54 10.12 -6.97
CA ASP A 740 -30.77 9.43 -5.96
C ASP A 740 -29.39 10.06 -5.84
N LEU A 741 -29.08 10.63 -4.67
CA LEU A 741 -27.73 11.04 -4.34
C LEU A 741 -26.87 9.79 -4.13
N SER A 742 -25.72 9.73 -4.80
CA SER A 742 -24.72 8.70 -4.53
C SER A 742 -23.87 9.13 -3.35
N VAL A 743 -23.67 8.26 -2.36
CA VAL A 743 -22.73 8.51 -1.26
C VAL A 743 -21.63 7.47 -1.34
N SER A 744 -20.37 7.91 -1.46
CA SER A 744 -19.21 7.02 -1.48
C SER A 744 -18.18 7.46 -0.46
N ALA A 745 -17.91 6.56 0.50
CA ALA A 745 -16.75 6.67 1.37
C ALA A 745 -15.59 5.92 0.72
N THR A 746 -14.46 6.58 0.55
CA THR A 746 -13.24 5.99 -0.02
C THR A 746 -12.11 6.12 1.00
N ALA A 747 -11.56 4.98 1.41
CA ALA A 747 -10.30 4.94 2.13
C ALA A 747 -9.18 4.91 1.10
N THR A 748 -8.18 5.79 1.25
CA THR A 748 -7.03 5.87 0.34
C THR A 748 -5.74 5.80 1.11
N GLU A 749 -4.88 4.88 0.69
CA GLU A 749 -3.53 4.70 1.18
C GLU A 749 -2.62 5.87 0.84
N ALA A 750 -2.03 6.50 1.85
CA ALA A 750 -1.10 7.60 1.64
C ALA A 750 0.21 7.13 0.96
N SER A 751 0.59 5.87 1.16
CA SER A 751 1.88 5.32 0.74
C SER A 751 1.95 4.98 -0.75
N ASN A 752 0.85 4.44 -1.31
CA ASN A 752 0.82 3.90 -2.68
C ASN A 752 -0.41 4.34 -3.49
N GLY A 753 -1.37 5.06 -2.88
CA GLY A 753 -2.59 5.53 -3.54
C GLY A 753 -3.60 4.43 -3.86
N ALA A 754 -3.43 3.22 -3.32
CA ALA A 754 -4.49 2.21 -3.36
C ALA A 754 -5.73 2.75 -2.64
N ALA A 755 -6.91 2.40 -3.13
CA ALA A 755 -8.15 2.89 -2.56
C ALA A 755 -9.23 1.82 -2.64
N GLU A 756 -10.05 1.75 -1.60
CA GLU A 756 -11.26 0.93 -1.54
C GLU A 756 -12.46 1.82 -1.19
N THR A 757 -13.59 1.51 -1.79
CA THR A 757 -14.78 2.37 -1.74
C THR A 757 -16.00 1.59 -1.28
N THR A 758 -16.70 2.12 -0.29
CA THR A 758 -18.04 1.67 0.10
C THR A 758 -19.06 2.71 -0.35
N SER A 759 -20.09 2.27 -1.08
CA SER A 759 -21.11 3.16 -1.62
C SER A 759 -22.52 2.83 -1.13
N GLY A 760 -23.36 3.84 -1.06
CA GLY A 760 -24.80 3.75 -0.86
C GLY A 760 -25.52 4.87 -1.60
N SER A 761 -26.85 4.95 -1.45
CA SER A 761 -27.66 5.98 -2.07
C SER A 761 -28.66 6.57 -1.09
N ILE A 762 -28.95 7.86 -1.26
CA ILE A 762 -30.05 8.55 -0.59
C ILE A 762 -31.06 8.93 -1.67
N SER A 763 -32.26 8.36 -1.59
CA SER A 763 -33.36 8.78 -2.45
C SER A 763 -33.94 10.10 -1.97
N VAL A 764 -33.97 11.09 -2.86
CA VAL A 764 -34.57 12.40 -2.64
C VAL A 764 -35.82 12.49 -3.52
N LYS A 765 -36.98 12.51 -2.87
CA LYS A 765 -38.25 12.73 -3.54
C LYS A 765 -38.55 14.21 -3.54
N VAL A 766 -38.61 14.78 -4.74
CA VAL A 766 -38.91 16.20 -4.90
C VAL A 766 -40.39 16.30 -5.17
N GLU A 767 -41.12 16.84 -4.20
CA GLU A 767 -42.47 17.27 -4.49
C GLU A 767 -42.36 18.46 -5.44
N ALA A 768 -43.20 18.48 -6.48
CA ALA A 768 -43.55 19.74 -7.10
C ALA A 768 -43.92 20.69 -5.94
N SER A 769 -43.23 21.83 -5.87
CA SER A 769 -43.47 22.81 -4.81
C SER A 769 -44.97 22.95 -4.56
N GLU A 770 -45.42 23.11 -3.31
CA GLU A 770 -46.85 23.30 -2.97
C GLU A 770 -47.49 24.53 -3.68
N THR A 771 -46.77 25.16 -4.62
CA THR A 771 -47.26 25.97 -5.73
C THR A 771 -47.85 25.19 -6.92
N ASN A 772 -48.10 23.87 -6.86
CA ASN A 772 -49.03 23.24 -7.80
C ASN A 772 -50.48 23.60 -7.38
N PRO A 773 -51.35 24.05 -8.30
CA PRO A 773 -52.43 25.00 -8.00
C PRO A 773 -53.53 24.33 -7.19
N GLN A 774 -53.66 24.72 -5.92
CA GLN A 774 -54.92 24.55 -5.21
C GLN A 774 -55.91 25.60 -5.75
N LEU A 775 -57.03 25.14 -6.31
CA LEU A 775 -58.20 25.98 -6.62
C LEU A 775 -58.67 26.69 -5.34
N LEU A 776 -58.24 27.93 -5.12
CA LEU A 776 -58.64 28.72 -3.94
C LEU A 776 -60.08 29.23 -4.04
N TRP A 777 -60.64 29.29 -5.25
CA TRP A 777 -62.01 29.73 -5.50
C TRP A 777 -62.52 29.22 -6.87
N SER A 778 -63.69 28.55 -6.85
CA SER A 778 -64.48 28.24 -8.04
C SER A 778 -65.94 28.56 -7.77
N GLU A 779 -66.60 29.28 -8.67
CA GLU A 779 -68.06 29.43 -8.69
C GLU A 779 -68.61 28.84 -9.99
N ASP A 780 -69.45 27.82 -9.86
CA ASP A 780 -70.21 27.21 -10.96
C ASP A 780 -71.59 27.89 -11.04
N PHE A 781 -71.89 28.49 -12.19
CA PHE A 781 -73.15 29.19 -12.42
C PHE A 781 -74.18 28.30 -13.15
N SER A 782 -73.85 27.03 -13.44
CA SER A 782 -74.79 26.07 -14.00
C SER A 782 -75.91 25.78 -12.99
N GLY A 783 -77.13 26.27 -13.28
CA GLY A 783 -78.32 26.04 -12.45
C GLY A 783 -78.85 27.24 -11.64
N LEU A 784 -78.26 28.43 -11.71
CA LEU A 784 -78.79 29.60 -10.99
C LEU A 784 -80.12 30.09 -11.56
N SER A 785 -81.21 29.85 -10.82
CA SER A 785 -82.53 30.41 -11.09
C SER A 785 -82.56 31.91 -10.78
N ASN A 786 -82.40 32.72 -11.82
CA ASN A 786 -82.89 34.09 -12.03
C ASN A 786 -83.05 35.03 -10.80
N GLY A 787 -82.06 35.92 -10.62
CA GLY A 787 -82.20 37.22 -9.95
C GLY A 787 -82.19 38.41 -10.92
N ALA A 788 -82.54 38.23 -12.20
CA ALA A 788 -82.51 39.29 -13.21
C ALA A 788 -83.50 40.41 -12.88
N LYS A 789 -82.97 41.50 -12.35
CA LYS A 789 -83.66 42.77 -12.21
C LYS A 789 -83.58 43.50 -13.55
N GLY A 790 -84.59 43.31 -14.40
CA GLY A 790 -84.71 44.06 -15.65
C GLY A 790 -84.78 45.56 -15.38
N ASP A 791 -83.77 46.32 -15.82
CA ASP A 791 -83.85 47.77 -15.91
C ASP A 791 -84.49 48.17 -17.25
N VAL A 792 -85.42 49.12 -17.13
CA VAL A 792 -86.42 49.48 -18.13
C VAL A 792 -85.88 50.53 -19.09
N GLY A 793 -85.95 50.28 -20.40
CA GLY A 793 -85.96 51.37 -21.40
C GLY A 793 -85.65 50.99 -22.84
N ASP A 794 -86.62 50.50 -23.61
CA ASP A 794 -87.34 51.24 -24.67
C ASP A 794 -88.45 50.30 -25.24
N THR A 795 -89.29 50.77 -26.14
CA THR A 795 -90.74 50.59 -26.10
C THR A 795 -91.42 49.58 -27.05
N ALA A 796 -92.55 49.01 -26.58
CA ALA A 796 -93.77 48.56 -27.30
C ALA A 796 -93.78 47.13 -27.94
N TRP A 797 -94.87 46.33 -27.97
CA TRP A 797 -96.30 46.46 -27.64
C TRP A 797 -97.04 45.08 -27.58
N SER A 798 -97.84 44.86 -26.51
CA SER A 798 -99.07 44.03 -26.28
C SER A 798 -99.37 42.68 -26.96
N ALA A 799 -99.83 41.70 -26.13
CA ALA A 799 -101.18 41.07 -26.19
C ALA A 799 -101.40 40.13 -24.95
N THR A 800 -102.14 40.54 -23.91
CA THR A 800 -103.52 40.13 -23.52
C THR A 800 -103.80 38.64 -23.26
N ASP A 801 -103.95 38.32 -21.96
CA ASP A 801 -104.82 37.31 -21.30
C ASP A 801 -104.71 35.82 -21.70
N PHE A 802 -103.72 35.13 -21.13
CA PHE A 802 -103.89 34.08 -20.09
C PHE A 802 -102.55 33.96 -19.34
N GLY A 803 -102.57 33.89 -18.01
CA GLY A 803 -101.36 33.95 -17.19
C GLY A 803 -100.38 32.79 -17.40
N ALA A 804 -99.17 33.14 -17.80
CA ALA A 804 -97.86 32.68 -17.31
C ALA A 804 -96.95 33.88 -17.58
N ASP A 805 -96.46 34.61 -16.58
CA ASP A 805 -95.21 34.27 -15.89
C ASP A 805 -94.14 33.79 -16.90
N ILE A 806 -92.95 34.40 -16.89
CA ILE A 806 -91.77 33.73 -17.49
C ILE A 806 -91.32 32.63 -16.49
N THR A 807 -92.28 31.77 -16.17
CA THR A 807 -92.13 30.41 -15.64
C THR A 807 -93.02 29.56 -16.55
N GLY A 808 -92.45 29.11 -17.67
CA GLY A 808 -93.23 28.31 -18.62
C GLY A 808 -92.61 28.11 -20.01
N GLY A 809 -91.47 27.40 -20.07
CA GLY A 809 -91.23 26.40 -21.10
C GLY A 809 -90.88 26.88 -22.51
N HIS A 810 -89.66 27.35 -22.70
CA HIS A 810 -88.67 26.51 -23.39
C HIS A 810 -87.68 26.09 -22.30
N GLY A 811 -87.56 24.78 -22.10
CA GLY A 811 -86.88 24.23 -20.95
C GLY A 811 -85.40 24.54 -21.01
N VAL A 812 -84.84 24.88 -19.86
CA VAL A 812 -83.50 24.39 -19.54
C VAL A 812 -83.60 22.87 -19.61
N GLN A 813 -83.29 22.29 -20.77
CA GLN A 813 -82.75 20.94 -20.79
C GLN A 813 -81.27 21.12 -20.46
N SER A 814 -80.83 20.49 -19.39
CA SER A 814 -79.41 20.28 -19.02
C SER A 814 -78.52 21.43 -18.55
N GLY A 815 -78.99 22.66 -18.30
CA GLY A 815 -78.15 23.73 -17.71
C GLY A 815 -77.68 24.82 -18.67
N ALA A 816 -78.06 24.74 -19.95
CA ALA A 816 -77.63 25.67 -21.00
C ALA A 816 -78.55 26.90 -21.20
N TYR A 817 -77.96 28.04 -21.61
CA TYR A 817 -78.57 29.30 -22.02
C TYR A 817 -78.62 29.46 -23.54
N GLU A 818 -79.82 29.65 -24.12
CA GLU A 818 -80.03 29.85 -25.56
C GLU A 818 -80.17 31.36 -25.89
N PHE A 819 -79.44 31.82 -26.91
CA PHE A 819 -79.37 33.21 -27.36
C PHE A 819 -80.00 33.36 -28.75
N ASP A 820 -81.32 33.50 -28.78
CA ASP A 820 -82.14 33.57 -30.00
C ASP A 820 -82.47 35.02 -30.41
N GLN A 821 -83.12 35.18 -31.57
CA GLN A 821 -83.72 36.44 -32.00
C GLN A 821 -84.87 36.91 -31.06
N ASN A 822 -84.75 38.13 -30.52
CA ASN A 822 -85.68 38.68 -29.52
C ASN A 822 -87.00 39.26 -30.07
N THR A 823 -87.30 39.19 -31.38
CA THR A 823 -88.60 39.70 -31.90
C THR A 823 -89.13 38.92 -33.09
N ASN A 824 -90.46 38.95 -33.28
CA ASN A 824 -91.19 38.40 -34.44
C ASN A 824 -90.87 39.10 -35.79
N ASN A 825 -89.77 39.84 -35.92
CA ASN A 825 -89.43 40.58 -37.11
C ASN A 825 -87.93 40.42 -37.44
N ALA A 826 -87.61 39.35 -38.14
CA ALA A 826 -86.27 38.89 -38.54
C ALA A 826 -85.44 39.87 -39.40
N TRP A 827 -85.80 41.16 -39.54
CA TRP A 827 -85.24 42.09 -40.54
C TRP A 827 -84.76 43.44 -39.99
N ASP A 828 -84.51 43.57 -38.69
CA ASP A 828 -83.86 44.77 -38.15
C ASP A 828 -82.40 44.45 -37.76
N ASN A 829 -81.47 45.29 -38.22
CA ASN A 829 -80.02 45.13 -38.01
C ASN A 829 -79.53 45.76 -36.69
N THR A 830 -80.44 45.94 -35.73
CA THR A 830 -80.21 46.69 -34.49
C THR A 830 -80.57 45.91 -33.23
N SER A 831 -81.37 44.85 -33.35
CA SER A 831 -81.84 44.02 -32.26
C SER A 831 -80.73 43.09 -31.77
N LYS A 832 -80.46 43.17 -30.46
CA LYS A 832 -79.47 42.33 -29.78
C LYS A 832 -80.08 41.68 -28.55
N THR A 833 -79.64 40.47 -28.24
CA THR A 833 -80.00 39.79 -26.99
C THR A 833 -78.82 39.94 -26.04
N ILE A 834 -79.08 40.43 -24.83
CA ILE A 834 -78.05 40.65 -23.81
C ILE A 834 -78.42 39.86 -22.56
N TRP A 835 -77.50 39.05 -22.06
CA TRP A 835 -77.55 38.44 -20.75
C TRP A 835 -76.45 39.04 -19.87
N LYS A 836 -76.73 39.22 -18.59
CA LYS A 836 -75.74 39.67 -17.59
C LYS A 836 -75.85 38.82 -16.34
N SER A 837 -74.71 38.48 -15.74
CA SER A 837 -74.66 37.85 -14.42
C SER A 837 -75.09 38.84 -13.32
N GLU A 838 -75.32 38.33 -12.10
CA GLU A 838 -75.26 39.20 -10.92
C GLU A 838 -73.81 39.71 -10.71
N SER A 839 -73.65 40.74 -9.87
CA SER A 839 -72.32 41.23 -9.50
C SER A 839 -71.62 40.19 -8.63
N ILE A 840 -70.49 39.70 -9.12
CA ILE A 840 -69.60 38.76 -8.44
C ILE A 840 -68.56 39.56 -7.67
N ASP A 841 -68.36 39.24 -6.39
CA ASP A 841 -67.32 39.86 -5.57
C ASP A 841 -65.98 39.19 -5.88
N ILE A 842 -65.13 39.90 -6.63
CA ILE A 842 -63.76 39.47 -6.94
C ILE A 842 -62.72 40.19 -6.07
N SER A 843 -63.13 40.82 -4.97
CA SER A 843 -62.20 41.56 -4.12
C SER A 843 -61.16 40.65 -3.46
N GLY A 844 -59.88 40.94 -3.73
CA GLY A 844 -58.76 40.12 -3.25
C GLY A 844 -58.62 38.76 -3.96
N LYS A 845 -59.27 38.58 -5.11
CA LYS A 845 -59.06 37.47 -6.04
C LYS A 845 -58.12 37.94 -7.17
N ALA A 846 -57.09 37.17 -7.47
CA ALA A 846 -56.23 37.37 -8.63
C ALA A 846 -56.58 36.32 -9.70
N ASP A 847 -56.10 36.53 -10.93
CA ASP A 847 -56.18 35.56 -12.04
C ASP A 847 -57.59 34.96 -12.22
N VAL A 848 -58.58 35.84 -12.30
CA VAL A 848 -59.98 35.44 -12.48
C VAL A 848 -60.15 34.98 -13.93
N ASP A 849 -60.53 33.72 -14.11
CA ASP A 849 -60.73 33.07 -15.41
C ASP A 849 -62.20 32.70 -15.61
N LEU A 850 -62.67 32.79 -16.86
CA LEU A 850 -64.03 32.42 -17.28
C LEU A 850 -63.97 31.24 -18.24
N SER A 851 -64.66 30.14 -17.92
CA SER A 851 -64.87 29.03 -18.85
C SER A 851 -66.36 28.80 -19.13
N PHE A 852 -66.69 28.35 -20.34
CA PHE A 852 -68.03 27.92 -20.72
C PHE A 852 -68.01 27.06 -21.98
N LYS A 853 -69.03 26.22 -22.17
CA LYS A 853 -69.30 25.50 -23.42
C LYS A 853 -70.13 26.38 -24.35
N LEU A 854 -69.69 26.52 -25.59
CA LEU A 854 -70.40 27.24 -26.65
C LEU A 854 -70.76 26.27 -27.77
N SER A 855 -72.00 26.28 -28.19
CA SER A 855 -72.45 25.60 -29.42
C SER A 855 -73.46 26.44 -30.17
N GLN A 856 -73.88 25.98 -31.33
CA GLN A 856 -74.87 26.65 -32.16
C GLN A 856 -75.93 25.68 -32.69
N VAL A 857 -77.06 26.26 -33.07
CA VAL A 857 -78.11 25.61 -33.85
C VAL A 857 -78.48 26.54 -34.99
N GLY A 858 -78.66 26.01 -36.21
CA GLY A 858 -78.95 26.82 -37.40
C GLY A 858 -77.70 27.12 -38.25
N GLY A 859 -77.89 27.84 -39.37
CA GLY A 859 -76.82 28.13 -40.34
C GLY A 859 -76.31 29.56 -40.23
N MET A 860 -75.39 29.79 -39.28
CA MET A 860 -74.90 31.13 -38.93
C MET A 860 -74.08 31.81 -40.04
N GLU A 861 -74.34 33.08 -40.29
CA GLU A 861 -73.65 33.84 -41.32
C GLU A 861 -72.47 34.66 -40.77
N ALA A 862 -71.24 34.31 -41.16
CA ALA A 862 -70.00 34.93 -40.65
C ALA A 862 -69.70 36.36 -41.16
N SER A 863 -70.46 36.89 -42.14
CA SER A 863 -70.26 38.26 -42.65
C SER A 863 -71.43 38.77 -43.53
N GLY A 864 -71.57 40.10 -43.67
CA GLY A 864 -72.55 40.74 -44.57
C GLY A 864 -73.64 41.54 -43.83
N GLU A 865 -74.74 41.88 -44.52
CA GLU A 865 -75.89 42.59 -43.91
C GLU A 865 -76.69 41.70 -42.92
N TRP A 866 -76.43 40.40 -42.93
CA TRP A 866 -77.07 39.35 -42.12
C TRP A 866 -76.01 38.67 -41.22
N HIS A 867 -75.08 39.43 -40.65
CA HIS A 867 -73.95 38.87 -39.91
C HIS A 867 -74.36 38.47 -38.49
N ASP A 868 -74.22 37.18 -38.17
CA ASP A 868 -74.49 36.63 -36.84
C ASP A 868 -73.24 36.58 -35.98
N TRP A 869 -73.37 36.97 -34.72
CA TRP A 869 -72.25 36.96 -33.79
C TRP A 869 -72.68 36.86 -32.32
N LEU A 870 -71.77 36.36 -31.49
CA LEU A 870 -71.82 36.38 -30.03
C LEU A 870 -70.58 37.10 -29.51
N LYS A 871 -70.78 38.02 -28.58
CA LYS A 871 -69.72 38.76 -27.88
C LYS A 871 -69.81 38.51 -26.39
N VAL A 872 -68.67 38.44 -25.75
CA VAL A 872 -68.56 38.28 -24.29
C VAL A 872 -67.81 39.46 -23.73
N TYR A 873 -68.31 40.02 -22.64
CA TYR A 873 -67.73 41.16 -21.96
C TYR A 873 -67.55 40.88 -20.48
N ALA A 874 -66.46 41.38 -19.90
CA ALA A 874 -66.30 41.57 -18.47
C ALA A 874 -66.58 43.03 -18.11
N VAL A 875 -67.41 43.27 -17.09
CA VAL A 875 -67.62 44.59 -16.51
C VAL A 875 -67.03 44.61 -15.11
N VAL A 876 -65.79 45.07 -15.00
CA VAL A 876 -65.05 45.13 -13.72
C VAL A 876 -65.14 46.54 -13.14
N ASP A 877 -65.72 46.67 -11.95
CA ASP A 877 -65.94 47.95 -11.25
C ASP A 877 -66.60 49.02 -12.14
N GLY A 878 -67.44 48.59 -13.09
CA GLY A 878 -68.14 49.43 -14.05
C GLY A 878 -67.42 49.72 -15.37
N VAL A 879 -66.20 49.21 -15.58
CA VAL A 879 -65.44 49.28 -16.84
C VAL A 879 -65.75 48.04 -17.68
N ARG A 880 -66.31 48.22 -18.87
CA ARG A 880 -66.71 47.14 -19.80
C ARG A 880 -65.61 46.85 -20.81
N THR A 881 -65.07 45.63 -20.78
CA THR A 881 -64.02 45.11 -21.66
C THR A 881 -64.56 43.95 -22.50
N GLU A 882 -64.31 43.95 -23.81
CA GLU A 882 -64.68 42.82 -24.69
C GLU A 882 -63.64 41.73 -24.57
N LEU A 883 -64.06 40.52 -24.18
CA LEU A 883 -63.18 39.36 -23.99
C LEU A 883 -63.11 38.50 -25.26
N MET A 884 -64.22 38.36 -25.98
CA MET A 884 -64.26 37.63 -27.24
C MET A 884 -65.39 38.09 -28.16
N THR A 885 -65.21 37.82 -29.45
CA THR A 885 -66.26 37.86 -30.48
C THR A 885 -66.21 36.55 -31.28
N GLN A 886 -67.30 35.78 -31.27
CA GLN A 886 -67.55 34.67 -32.19
C GLN A 886 -68.41 35.17 -33.35
N ASN A 887 -67.93 35.01 -34.59
CA ASN A 887 -68.67 35.39 -35.80
C ASN A 887 -69.07 34.13 -36.59
N GLY A 888 -70.35 34.00 -36.94
CA GLY A 888 -70.84 32.94 -37.80
C GLY A 888 -70.66 31.51 -37.26
N GLU A 889 -70.48 30.57 -38.19
CA GLU A 889 -70.59 29.12 -38.01
C GLU A 889 -69.49 28.51 -37.10
N LEU A 890 -69.90 27.67 -36.15
CA LEU A 890 -69.08 26.85 -35.27
C LEU A 890 -69.06 25.39 -35.74
N ASP A 891 -67.87 24.78 -35.78
CA ASP A 891 -67.69 23.34 -36.03
C ASP A 891 -67.97 22.52 -34.76
N GLY A 892 -69.23 22.52 -34.31
CA GLY A 892 -69.68 21.74 -33.14
C GLY A 892 -69.68 22.52 -31.82
N THR A 893 -69.50 21.81 -30.70
CA THR A 893 -69.43 22.39 -29.35
C THR A 893 -67.98 22.69 -29.00
N SER A 894 -67.66 23.95 -28.71
CA SER A 894 -66.35 24.41 -28.28
C SER A 894 -66.37 24.69 -26.78
N ILE A 895 -65.33 24.29 -26.06
CA ILE A 895 -65.07 24.81 -24.71
C ILE A 895 -64.28 26.11 -24.89
N VAL A 896 -64.77 27.19 -24.30
CA VAL A 896 -64.16 28.50 -24.32
C VAL A 896 -63.57 28.76 -22.95
N ASN A 897 -62.27 29.05 -22.90
CA ASN A 897 -61.56 29.48 -21.70
C ASN A 897 -60.98 30.87 -21.95
N LEU A 898 -61.32 31.83 -21.10
CA LEU A 898 -60.90 33.23 -21.19
C LEU A 898 -60.20 33.57 -19.88
N GLN A 899 -58.88 33.73 -19.95
CA GLN A 899 -58.07 34.00 -18.78
C GLN A 899 -58.02 35.49 -18.46
N ASN A 900 -57.78 35.83 -17.19
CA ASN A 900 -57.57 37.22 -16.74
C ASN A 900 -58.72 38.18 -17.11
N VAL A 901 -59.97 37.78 -16.82
CA VAL A 901 -61.15 38.60 -17.12
C VAL A 901 -61.23 39.92 -16.33
N GLY A 902 -60.33 40.11 -15.35
CA GLY A 902 -59.91 41.41 -14.80
C GLY A 902 -59.86 41.46 -13.27
N GLU A 903 -59.07 42.41 -12.73
CA GLU A 903 -58.90 42.62 -11.28
C GLU A 903 -59.76 43.78 -10.74
N GLY A 904 -60.45 43.59 -9.62
CA GLY A 904 -61.31 44.63 -9.05
C GLY A 904 -62.10 44.19 -7.82
N SER A 905 -63.15 44.93 -7.49
CA SER A 905 -64.05 44.61 -6.37
C SER A 905 -65.38 43.96 -6.81
N SER A 906 -65.76 44.12 -8.07
CA SER A 906 -67.03 43.66 -8.63
C SER A 906 -66.88 43.30 -10.11
N LEU A 907 -67.24 42.08 -10.48
CA LEU A 907 -67.27 41.58 -11.86
C LEU A 907 -68.71 41.27 -12.28
N VAL A 908 -69.09 41.68 -13.50
CA VAL A 908 -70.31 41.21 -14.17
C VAL A 908 -69.93 40.65 -15.54
N ILE A 909 -70.31 39.40 -15.81
CA ILE A 909 -70.16 38.78 -17.13
C ILE A 909 -71.38 39.12 -17.99
N GLU A 910 -71.14 39.57 -19.22
CA GLU A 910 -72.18 39.95 -20.16
C GLU A 910 -71.99 39.23 -21.50
N PHE A 911 -73.02 38.48 -21.91
CA PHE A 911 -73.11 37.89 -23.25
C PHE A 911 -74.04 38.75 -24.10
N GLU A 912 -73.58 39.16 -25.28
CA GLU A 912 -74.34 39.96 -26.24
C GLU A 912 -74.36 39.22 -27.58
N SER A 913 -75.53 38.87 -28.08
CA SER A 913 -75.69 38.24 -29.39
C SER A 913 -76.46 39.10 -30.37
N HIS A 914 -76.17 38.90 -31.65
CA HIS A 914 -76.94 39.38 -32.79
C HIS A 914 -77.17 38.20 -33.72
N ILE A 915 -78.43 37.82 -33.89
CA ILE A 915 -78.87 36.66 -34.68
C ILE A 915 -79.95 37.12 -35.64
N THR A 916 -79.82 36.72 -36.91
CA THR A 916 -80.66 37.25 -37.99
C THR A 916 -81.64 36.23 -38.58
N GLY A 917 -81.39 34.92 -38.45
CA GLY A 917 -82.32 33.86 -38.81
C GLY A 917 -83.25 33.41 -37.67
N SER A 918 -84.37 32.81 -38.05
CA SER A 918 -85.44 32.43 -37.11
C SER A 918 -85.29 31.05 -36.46
N ASP A 919 -84.37 30.27 -36.99
CA ASP A 919 -83.99 28.90 -36.62
C ASP A 919 -82.52 28.83 -36.17
N GLU A 920 -81.92 29.99 -35.91
CA GLU A 920 -80.55 30.17 -35.46
C GLU A 920 -80.50 30.61 -33.99
N HIS A 921 -79.57 30.04 -33.22
CA HIS A 921 -79.18 30.54 -31.90
C HIS A 921 -77.82 30.00 -31.45
N PHE A 922 -77.15 30.75 -30.56
CA PHE A 922 -76.02 30.23 -29.79
C PHE A 922 -76.52 29.60 -28.49
N VAL A 923 -75.85 28.54 -28.06
CA VAL A 923 -76.10 27.85 -26.79
C VAL A 923 -74.85 27.96 -25.94
N VAL A 924 -74.96 28.61 -24.78
CA VAL A 924 -73.88 28.74 -23.80
C VAL A 924 -74.22 27.88 -22.59
N ASP A 925 -73.34 26.97 -22.19
CA ASP A 925 -73.53 26.07 -21.06
C ASP A 925 -72.28 26.08 -20.17
N ASP A 926 -72.36 25.49 -18.98
CA ASP A 926 -71.18 25.16 -18.16
C ASP A 926 -70.31 26.38 -17.79
N ILE A 927 -70.96 27.51 -17.46
CA ILE A 927 -70.27 28.77 -17.14
C ILE A 927 -69.62 28.68 -15.76
N ARG A 928 -68.28 28.74 -15.71
CA ARG A 928 -67.51 28.73 -14.46
C ARG A 928 -66.58 29.94 -14.37
N LEU A 929 -66.46 30.48 -13.16
CA LEU A 929 -65.39 31.39 -12.80
C LEU A 929 -64.44 30.71 -11.83
N THR A 930 -63.15 30.82 -12.09
CA THR A 930 -62.08 30.32 -11.21
C THR A 930 -61.13 31.46 -10.89
N GLY A 931 -60.43 31.39 -9.75
CA GLY A 931 -59.45 32.41 -9.36
C GLY A 931 -58.29 31.76 -8.62
N ASN A 932 -57.08 32.12 -9.01
CA ASN A 932 -55.84 31.62 -8.43
C ASN A 932 -55.10 32.76 -7.68
N HIS A 933 -54.23 32.45 -6.71
CA HIS A 933 -53.22 33.42 -6.29
C HIS A 933 -51.92 32.69 -6.00
N THR A 934 -51.03 32.69 -6.99
CA THR A 934 -49.60 32.57 -6.74
C THR A 934 -48.86 33.57 -7.62
N ASN A 935 -48.15 34.47 -6.95
CA ASN A 935 -46.89 35.03 -7.45
C ASN A 935 -45.88 33.88 -7.53
N GLY A 936 -46.08 33.02 -8.52
CA GLY A 936 -45.26 31.89 -8.95
C GLY A 936 -45.34 31.95 -10.47
N THR A 937 -44.34 32.59 -11.04
CA THR A 937 -44.13 32.78 -12.46
C THR A 937 -44.35 31.46 -13.20
N ALA A 938 -45.19 31.51 -14.22
CA ALA A 938 -45.53 30.41 -15.09
C ALA A 938 -44.28 29.60 -15.51
N THR A 939 -44.33 28.28 -15.30
CA THR A 939 -43.54 27.33 -16.10
C THR A 939 -44.29 26.90 -17.36
N GLU A 940 -45.10 27.81 -17.91
CA GLU A 940 -44.90 28.25 -19.30
C GLU A 940 -44.01 29.50 -19.22
N LEU A 941 -42.74 29.37 -19.58
CA LEU A 941 -41.96 30.45 -20.16
C LEU A 941 -42.10 31.86 -19.53
N THR A 942 -41.65 32.03 -18.28
CA THR A 942 -41.44 33.39 -17.75
C THR A 942 -40.08 33.92 -18.17
N LEU A 943 -39.98 34.29 -19.45
CA LEU A 943 -38.99 35.23 -19.98
C LEU A 943 -39.68 36.19 -20.96
N VAL A 944 -40.86 36.69 -20.60
CA VAL A 944 -41.52 37.84 -21.25
C VAL A 944 -42.10 38.79 -20.19
N GLU A 945 -41.31 39.18 -19.18
CA GLU A 945 -41.72 40.24 -18.25
C GLU A 945 -40.96 41.57 -18.40
N ASP A 946 -39.94 41.67 -19.27
CA ASP A 946 -39.25 42.96 -19.51
C ASP A 946 -39.28 43.47 -20.97
N LEU A 947 -40.04 42.83 -21.87
CA LEU A 947 -40.22 43.31 -23.26
C LEU A 947 -41.49 44.11 -23.51
N GLY A 948 -42.30 44.35 -22.46
CA GLY A 948 -43.54 45.12 -22.52
C GLY A 948 -43.41 46.61 -22.87
N SER A 949 -42.23 47.07 -23.32
CA SER A 949 -42.03 48.45 -23.77
C SER A 949 -41.54 48.63 -25.21
N VAL A 950 -41.26 47.57 -25.99
CA VAL A 950 -40.62 47.74 -27.31
C VAL A 950 -41.39 47.22 -28.54
N LEU A 951 -42.25 46.18 -28.51
CA LEU A 951 -42.83 45.66 -29.76
C LEU A 951 -44.36 45.82 -29.90
N PRO A 952 -44.86 46.46 -30.99
CA PRO A 952 -46.28 46.53 -31.33
C PRO A 952 -46.68 45.39 -32.28
N GLU A 953 -47.77 44.67 -31.95
CA GLU A 953 -48.47 43.72 -32.85
C GLU A 953 -47.79 42.35 -33.11
N ALA A 954 -47.14 41.72 -32.12
CA ALA A 954 -46.65 40.34 -32.27
C ALA A 954 -47.76 39.27 -32.16
N SER A 955 -47.74 38.26 -33.05
CA SER A 955 -48.59 37.06 -32.96
C SER A 955 -47.92 35.96 -32.14
N VAL A 956 -48.50 35.63 -30.99
CA VAL A 956 -48.04 34.49 -30.18
C VAL A 956 -48.59 33.19 -30.77
N THR A 957 -47.73 32.27 -31.19
CA THR A 957 -48.10 30.94 -31.68
C THR A 957 -47.45 29.87 -30.79
N ILE A 958 -48.26 29.15 -29.98
CA ILE A 958 -47.82 28.01 -29.17
C ILE A 958 -48.38 26.74 -29.82
N THR A 959 -47.52 25.83 -30.27
CA THR A 959 -47.94 24.55 -30.86
C THR A 959 -47.17 23.38 -30.26
N GLY A 960 -47.79 22.64 -29.35
CA GLY A 960 -47.22 21.40 -28.81
C GLY A 960 -47.29 20.24 -29.81
N GLY A 961 -46.15 19.86 -30.39
CA GLY A 961 -45.95 18.58 -31.06
C GLY A 961 -44.72 18.52 -31.97
N TYR A 962 -43.98 17.40 -31.92
CA TYR A 962 -42.82 17.10 -32.77
C TYR A 962 -43.03 17.46 -34.24
N GLY A 963 -42.40 18.54 -34.72
CA GLY A 963 -42.57 19.04 -36.08
C GLY A 963 -41.93 20.40 -36.33
N THR A 964 -41.83 20.79 -37.62
CA THR A 964 -41.34 22.13 -37.99
C THR A 964 -42.44 23.17 -37.77
N THR A 965 -42.25 24.06 -36.81
CA THR A 965 -43.11 25.23 -36.60
C THR A 965 -42.51 26.42 -37.36
N LYS A 966 -43.36 27.19 -38.04
CA LYS A 966 -42.92 28.37 -38.81
C LYS A 966 -43.78 29.57 -38.47
N GLY A 967 -43.13 30.70 -38.23
CA GLY A 967 -43.75 32.00 -37.99
C GLY A 967 -44.50 32.57 -39.17
N THR A 968 -44.99 33.77 -38.97
CA THR A 968 -45.63 34.62 -39.95
C THR A 968 -44.58 35.39 -40.75
N SER A 969 -44.72 36.71 -40.89
CA SER A 969 -43.76 37.59 -41.55
C SER A 969 -43.71 38.93 -40.80
N GLY A 970 -43.95 38.87 -39.51
CA GLY A 970 -43.80 39.96 -38.56
C GLY A 970 -43.48 39.33 -37.20
N ASP A 971 -43.10 40.17 -36.25
CA ASP A 971 -42.55 39.76 -34.95
C ASP A 971 -43.37 38.63 -34.29
N ASP A 972 -42.74 37.49 -34.12
CA ASP A 972 -43.35 36.28 -33.56
C ASP A 972 -42.63 35.85 -32.28
N VAL A 973 -43.40 35.28 -31.34
CA VAL A 973 -42.84 34.57 -30.19
C VAL A 973 -43.23 33.10 -30.32
N MET A 974 -42.23 32.23 -30.44
CA MET A 974 -42.38 30.79 -30.67
C MET A 974 -41.64 29.98 -29.63
N ALA A 975 -42.35 29.02 -29.01
CA ALA A 975 -41.80 28.09 -28.03
C ALA A 975 -42.38 26.69 -28.24
N ILE A 976 -41.53 25.67 -28.23
CA ILE A 976 -41.91 24.24 -28.34
C ILE A 976 -41.08 23.36 -27.37
N GLY A 977 -41.11 22.03 -27.52
CA GLY A 977 -40.62 21.05 -26.53
C GLY A 977 -39.50 20.16 -27.09
N LEU A 978 -39.51 18.84 -26.81
CA LEU A 978 -38.36 17.95 -27.06
C LEU A 978 -37.92 17.81 -28.54
N GLY A 979 -36.76 18.38 -28.92
CA GLY A 979 -36.00 18.03 -30.14
C GLY A 979 -36.66 18.47 -31.45
N ASP A 980 -36.65 19.78 -31.68
CA ASP A 980 -37.65 20.51 -32.42
C ASP A 980 -37.06 21.42 -33.52
N LYS A 981 -37.91 21.99 -34.38
CA LYS A 981 -37.47 22.90 -35.46
C LYS A 981 -38.32 24.15 -35.55
N LEU A 982 -37.72 25.32 -35.30
CA LEU A 982 -38.35 26.64 -35.35
C LEU A 982 -37.79 27.50 -36.48
N GLU A 983 -38.68 28.24 -37.17
CA GLU A 983 -38.30 29.22 -38.20
C GLU A 983 -39.15 30.51 -38.06
N GLY A 984 -38.52 31.64 -37.72
CA GLY A 984 -39.09 32.99 -37.54
C GLY A 984 -39.63 33.60 -38.84
N LYS A 985 -38.73 33.77 -39.81
CA LYS A 985 -38.87 34.32 -41.18
C LYS A 985 -38.52 35.80 -41.32
N GLU A 986 -39.49 36.69 -41.34
CA GLU A 986 -39.25 38.14 -41.49
C GLU A 986 -39.86 38.78 -40.24
N GLY A 987 -39.18 39.67 -39.55
CA GLY A 987 -39.63 40.25 -38.28
C GLY A 987 -38.58 40.08 -37.19
N ASN A 988 -38.78 40.76 -36.06
CA ASN A 988 -37.89 40.58 -34.89
C ASN A 988 -38.51 39.52 -33.98
N ASP A 989 -38.01 38.30 -34.10
CA ASP A 989 -38.61 37.09 -33.55
C ASP A 989 -37.92 36.62 -32.27
N ILE A 990 -38.67 35.94 -31.41
CA ILE A 990 -38.15 35.26 -30.21
C ILE A 990 -38.44 33.77 -30.35
N LEU A 991 -37.38 32.96 -30.46
CA LEU A 991 -37.46 31.51 -30.65
C LEU A 991 -36.85 30.78 -29.45
N LEU A 992 -37.57 29.79 -28.93
CA LEU A 992 -37.21 29.05 -27.72
C LEU A 992 -37.29 27.55 -27.99
N GLY A 993 -36.13 26.88 -28.01
CA GLY A 993 -35.97 25.45 -28.30
C GLY A 993 -36.45 24.58 -27.13
N GLY A 994 -35.87 24.79 -25.94
CA GLY A 994 -36.31 24.15 -24.71
C GLY A 994 -35.40 22.99 -24.30
N LEU A 995 -35.89 21.75 -24.40
CA LEU A 995 -35.12 20.55 -24.04
C LEU A 995 -34.90 19.72 -25.31
N GLY A 996 -33.81 18.94 -25.38
CA GLY A 996 -33.45 18.12 -26.55
C GLY A 996 -32.71 18.92 -27.64
N ASP A 997 -32.20 18.21 -28.66
CA ASP A 997 -31.41 18.80 -29.74
C ASP A 997 -32.31 19.54 -30.77
N ASP A 998 -32.22 20.87 -30.82
CA ASP A 998 -33.12 21.75 -31.57
C ASP A 998 -32.49 22.42 -32.81
N GLU A 999 -33.30 22.77 -33.81
CA GLU A 999 -32.89 23.58 -34.98
C GLU A 999 -33.71 24.88 -35.05
N LEU A 1000 -33.11 26.01 -34.66
CA LEU A 1000 -33.74 27.33 -34.63
C LEU A 1000 -33.21 28.24 -35.75
N LYS A 1001 -34.10 29.00 -36.39
CA LYS A 1001 -33.75 30.00 -37.40
C LYS A 1001 -34.55 31.28 -37.21
N GLY A 1002 -33.87 32.40 -36.98
CA GLY A 1002 -34.44 33.74 -36.90
C GLY A 1002 -35.01 34.17 -38.26
N GLY A 1003 -34.13 34.51 -39.19
CA GLY A 1003 -34.49 34.92 -40.54
C GLY A 1003 -34.03 36.34 -40.83
N ASP A 1004 -34.88 37.15 -41.45
CA ASP A 1004 -34.61 38.58 -41.67
C ASP A 1004 -35.19 39.38 -40.47
N GLY A 1005 -34.36 40.04 -39.67
CA GLY A 1005 -34.76 40.89 -38.55
C GLY A 1005 -33.81 40.78 -37.36
N ASP A 1006 -33.98 41.64 -36.34
CA ASP A 1006 -33.15 41.53 -35.13
C ASP A 1006 -33.77 40.46 -34.21
N ASP A 1007 -33.28 39.23 -34.27
CA ASP A 1007 -33.90 38.06 -33.63
C ASP A 1007 -33.24 37.70 -32.29
N THR A 1008 -33.98 36.99 -31.43
CA THR A 1008 -33.45 36.41 -30.19
C THR A 1008 -33.77 34.92 -30.11
N LEU A 1009 -32.73 34.08 -30.15
CA LEU A 1009 -32.83 32.62 -30.17
C LEU A 1009 -32.25 32.03 -28.88
N TYR A 1010 -32.97 31.08 -28.28
CA TYR A 1010 -32.53 30.30 -27.13
C TYR A 1010 -32.63 28.81 -27.46
N GLY A 1011 -31.51 28.09 -27.49
CA GLY A 1011 -31.44 26.64 -27.69
C GLY A 1011 -32.05 25.92 -26.50
N GLY A 1012 -31.40 26.04 -25.34
CA GLY A 1012 -31.89 25.46 -24.09
C GLY A 1012 -30.98 24.34 -23.62
N ALA A 1013 -31.46 23.10 -23.52
CA ALA A 1013 -30.62 21.97 -23.14
C ALA A 1013 -30.65 20.89 -24.21
N GLY A 1014 -29.51 20.51 -24.78
CA GLY A 1014 -29.38 19.60 -25.93
C GLY A 1014 -28.25 20.06 -26.84
N ASP A 1015 -27.89 19.26 -27.86
CA ASP A 1015 -26.89 19.69 -28.85
C ASP A 1015 -27.59 20.52 -29.96
N ASP A 1016 -27.70 21.82 -29.78
CA ASP A 1016 -28.57 22.68 -30.58
C ASP A 1016 -27.91 23.26 -31.84
N THR A 1017 -28.72 23.70 -32.79
CA THR A 1017 -28.29 24.43 -33.99
C THR A 1017 -29.11 25.70 -34.18
N LEU A 1018 -28.50 26.85 -33.87
CA LEU A 1018 -29.12 28.17 -33.94
C LEU A 1018 -28.54 28.98 -35.11
N LYS A 1019 -29.42 29.69 -35.83
CA LYS A 1019 -29.04 30.60 -36.92
C LYS A 1019 -29.81 31.91 -36.82
N GLY A 1020 -29.13 33.03 -36.68
CA GLY A 1020 -29.72 34.38 -36.74
C GLY A 1020 -30.19 34.71 -38.16
N GLU A 1021 -29.26 34.58 -39.12
CA GLU A 1021 -29.39 34.89 -40.56
C GLU A 1021 -29.07 36.35 -40.92
N ASP A 1022 -30.05 37.25 -41.08
CA ASP A 1022 -29.83 38.63 -41.54
C ASP A 1022 -30.29 39.65 -40.48
N ASP A 1023 -29.50 40.71 -40.27
CA ASP A 1023 -29.64 41.78 -39.26
C ASP A 1023 -29.03 41.41 -37.87
N ASP A 1024 -29.16 42.27 -36.85
CA ASP A 1024 -28.35 42.15 -35.61
C ASP A 1024 -29.01 41.18 -34.60
N ASP A 1025 -28.45 39.99 -34.41
CA ASP A 1025 -29.08 38.89 -33.68
C ASP A 1025 -28.49 38.60 -32.29
N ILE A 1026 -29.28 37.93 -31.43
CA ILE A 1026 -28.82 37.40 -30.13
C ILE A 1026 -29.11 35.91 -30.05
N LEU A 1027 -28.06 35.09 -29.93
CA LEU A 1027 -28.14 33.62 -29.87
C LEU A 1027 -27.56 33.11 -28.55
N TYR A 1028 -28.33 32.27 -27.86
CA TYR A 1028 -27.92 31.54 -26.66
C TYR A 1028 -28.03 30.04 -26.91
N GLY A 1029 -26.93 29.30 -26.90
CA GLY A 1029 -26.89 27.84 -27.04
C GLY A 1029 -27.52 27.17 -25.81
N GLY A 1030 -26.85 27.26 -24.67
CA GLY A 1030 -27.35 26.77 -23.40
C GLY A 1030 -26.51 25.63 -22.85
N LEU A 1031 -27.10 24.45 -22.63
CA LEU A 1031 -26.38 23.25 -22.18
C LEU A 1031 -26.26 22.26 -23.36
N GLY A 1032 -25.08 21.74 -23.64
CA GLY A 1032 -24.84 20.77 -24.73
C GLY A 1032 -23.78 21.26 -25.71
N ASP A 1033 -23.41 20.45 -26.70
CA ASP A 1033 -22.41 20.84 -27.71
C ASP A 1033 -23.10 21.58 -28.88
N ASP A 1034 -23.17 22.90 -28.78
CA ASP A 1034 -24.03 23.73 -29.63
C ASP A 1034 -23.37 24.24 -30.92
N LYS A 1035 -24.20 24.59 -31.91
CA LYS A 1035 -23.78 25.26 -33.15
C LYS A 1035 -24.53 26.57 -33.36
N LEU A 1036 -23.84 27.68 -33.18
CA LEU A 1036 -24.40 29.03 -33.35
C LEU A 1036 -23.81 29.72 -34.59
N GLU A 1037 -24.67 30.31 -35.42
CA GLU A 1037 -24.30 31.11 -36.59
C GLU A 1037 -25.09 32.42 -36.58
N GLY A 1038 -24.43 33.56 -36.30
CA GLY A 1038 -25.04 34.90 -36.28
C GLY A 1038 -25.55 35.27 -37.66
N GLY A 1039 -24.63 35.44 -38.61
CA GLY A 1039 -24.97 35.61 -40.01
C GLY A 1039 -24.52 36.96 -40.55
N LYS A 1040 -25.45 37.88 -40.83
CA LYS A 1040 -25.13 39.25 -41.25
C LYS A 1040 -25.67 40.24 -40.22
N GLY A 1041 -24.84 40.75 -39.35
CA GLY A 1041 -25.26 41.70 -38.33
C GLY A 1041 -24.09 41.93 -37.39
N ASN A 1042 -24.29 42.76 -36.39
CA ASN A 1042 -23.43 42.78 -35.22
C ASN A 1042 -24.10 41.90 -34.17
N ASP A 1043 -23.71 40.63 -34.17
CA ASP A 1043 -24.42 39.58 -33.47
C ASP A 1043 -23.82 39.34 -32.08
N ILE A 1044 -24.63 38.80 -31.16
CA ILE A 1044 -24.18 38.34 -29.84
C ILE A 1044 -24.42 36.84 -29.76
N LEU A 1045 -23.34 36.06 -29.66
CA LEU A 1045 -23.38 34.61 -29.56
C LEU A 1045 -22.83 34.17 -28.21
N VAL A 1046 -23.62 33.38 -27.50
CA VAL A 1046 -23.29 32.80 -26.20
C VAL A 1046 -23.47 31.28 -26.30
N GLY A 1047 -22.37 30.52 -26.30
CA GLY A 1047 -22.38 29.06 -26.40
C GLY A 1047 -23.05 28.44 -25.18
N GLY A 1048 -22.45 28.61 -24.01
CA GLY A 1048 -22.99 28.13 -22.74
C GLY A 1048 -22.08 27.09 -22.12
N ALA A 1049 -22.59 25.88 -21.86
CA ALA A 1049 -21.79 24.78 -21.32
C ALA A 1049 -21.76 23.62 -22.31
N GLY A 1050 -20.58 23.21 -22.75
CA GLY A 1050 -20.36 22.18 -23.76
C GLY A 1050 -19.19 22.54 -24.67
N ASP A 1051 -18.79 21.66 -25.59
CA ASP A 1051 -17.78 21.99 -26.60
C ASP A 1051 -18.48 22.68 -27.80
N ASP A 1052 -18.60 24.01 -27.79
CA ASP A 1052 -19.46 24.76 -28.73
C ASP A 1052 -18.76 25.19 -30.03
N GLU A 1053 -19.51 25.34 -31.12
CA GLU A 1053 -19.05 25.99 -32.35
C GLU A 1053 -19.83 27.28 -32.66
N LEU A 1054 -19.20 28.44 -32.45
CA LEU A 1054 -19.76 29.77 -32.69
C LEU A 1054 -19.16 30.40 -33.95
N LYS A 1055 -20.03 30.95 -34.81
CA LYS A 1055 -19.65 31.77 -35.98
C LYS A 1055 -20.41 33.10 -35.96
N GLY A 1056 -19.70 34.21 -35.79
CA GLY A 1056 -20.27 35.57 -35.85
C GLY A 1056 -20.79 35.86 -37.26
N GLY A 1057 -19.90 35.84 -38.25
CA GLY A 1057 -20.26 35.99 -39.65
C GLY A 1057 -19.84 37.36 -40.19
N LYS A 1058 -20.79 38.23 -40.51
CA LYS A 1058 -20.47 39.56 -41.07
C LYS A 1058 -20.98 40.68 -40.17
N GLY A 1059 -20.07 41.47 -39.66
CA GLY A 1059 -20.32 42.64 -38.83
C GLY A 1059 -19.41 42.59 -37.63
N ASP A 1060 -19.58 43.47 -36.66
CA ASP A 1060 -18.72 43.50 -35.47
C ASP A 1060 -19.39 42.67 -34.36
N ASP A 1061 -19.01 41.40 -34.22
CA ASP A 1061 -19.72 40.41 -33.39
C ASP A 1061 -19.14 40.29 -31.97
N ILE A 1062 -19.95 39.80 -31.02
CA ILE A 1062 -19.52 39.43 -29.67
C ILE A 1062 -19.73 37.94 -29.47
N LEU A 1063 -18.65 37.22 -29.20
CA LEU A 1063 -18.66 35.77 -29.00
C LEU A 1063 -18.19 35.43 -27.58
N PHE A 1064 -18.98 34.60 -26.91
CA PHE A 1064 -18.67 34.01 -25.61
C PHE A 1064 -18.92 32.51 -25.70
N GLY A 1065 -17.86 31.70 -25.74
CA GLY A 1065 -17.97 30.24 -25.78
C GLY A 1065 -18.61 29.72 -24.51
N GLY A 1066 -17.91 29.82 -23.38
CA GLY A 1066 -18.48 29.56 -22.07
C GLY A 1066 -17.63 28.57 -21.31
N ALA A 1067 -18.21 27.45 -20.87
CA ALA A 1067 -17.50 26.34 -20.26
C ALA A 1067 -17.38 25.18 -21.27
N GLY A 1068 -16.23 24.54 -21.35
CA GLY A 1068 -15.93 23.54 -22.39
C GLY A 1068 -14.90 24.05 -23.40
N ASN A 1069 -14.49 23.21 -24.37
CA ASN A 1069 -13.46 23.55 -25.35
C ASN A 1069 -14.09 24.10 -26.62
N ASP A 1070 -14.16 25.42 -26.73
CA ASP A 1070 -14.97 26.08 -27.73
C ASP A 1070 -14.20 26.40 -29.02
N VAL A 1071 -14.95 26.48 -30.12
CA VAL A 1071 -14.48 26.94 -31.42
C VAL A 1071 -15.24 28.22 -31.81
N MET A 1072 -14.59 29.37 -31.64
CA MET A 1072 -15.16 30.68 -31.97
C MET A 1072 -14.52 31.27 -33.22
N LYS A 1073 -15.37 31.72 -34.16
CA LYS A 1073 -14.95 32.35 -35.42
C LYS A 1073 -15.70 33.67 -35.63
N GLY A 1074 -14.97 34.78 -35.67
CA GLY A 1074 -15.55 36.11 -35.94
C GLY A 1074 -15.93 36.29 -37.41
N GLU A 1075 -15.00 35.95 -38.30
CA GLU A 1075 -15.09 36.04 -39.77
C GLU A 1075 -14.87 37.47 -40.36
N ASP A 1076 -15.90 38.16 -40.83
CA ASP A 1076 -15.78 39.47 -41.51
C ASP A 1076 -16.22 40.58 -40.53
N GLY A 1077 -15.32 41.13 -39.72
CA GLY A 1077 -15.74 41.99 -38.61
C GLY A 1077 -14.60 42.59 -37.83
N SER A 1078 -14.90 43.52 -36.90
CA SER A 1078 -14.05 43.74 -35.71
C SER A 1078 -14.71 43.06 -34.52
N ASP A 1079 -14.29 41.82 -34.25
CA ASP A 1079 -15.02 40.93 -33.35
C ASP A 1079 -14.43 40.94 -31.93
N LEU A 1080 -15.28 40.66 -30.95
CA LEU A 1080 -14.91 40.59 -29.53
C LEU A 1080 -15.16 39.18 -28.99
N PHE A 1081 -14.08 38.52 -28.60
CA PHE A 1081 -14.11 37.20 -27.95
C PHE A 1081 -13.89 37.38 -26.45
N ILE A 1082 -14.86 36.98 -25.63
CA ILE A 1082 -14.81 37.18 -24.18
C ILE A 1082 -14.50 35.83 -23.51
N PHE A 1083 -13.53 35.84 -22.59
CA PHE A 1083 -13.14 34.66 -21.81
C PHE A 1083 -13.25 34.89 -20.31
N GLN A 1084 -13.70 33.87 -19.59
CA GLN A 1084 -13.59 33.78 -18.14
C GLN A 1084 -12.43 32.84 -17.77
N PRO A 1085 -11.41 33.34 -17.07
CA PRO A 1085 -10.25 32.52 -16.75
C PRO A 1085 -10.48 31.62 -15.52
N GLY A 1086 -9.91 30.41 -15.57
CA GLY A 1086 -9.85 29.48 -14.41
C GLY A 1086 -10.77 28.25 -14.47
N ASN A 1087 -11.37 27.96 -15.62
CA ASN A 1087 -12.25 26.81 -15.81
C ASN A 1087 -11.51 25.55 -16.32
N GLY A 1088 -10.24 25.66 -16.74
CA GLY A 1088 -9.46 24.55 -17.29
C GLY A 1088 -9.66 24.29 -18.79
N ASP A 1089 -10.37 25.18 -19.48
CA ASP A 1089 -10.86 25.02 -20.86
C ASP A 1089 -9.83 25.42 -21.93
N SER A 1090 -9.76 24.67 -23.04
CA SER A 1090 -8.82 24.93 -24.13
C SER A 1090 -9.54 25.33 -25.43
N ASP A 1091 -9.62 26.64 -25.67
CA ASP A 1091 -10.41 27.21 -26.75
C ASP A 1091 -9.61 27.49 -28.02
N TYR A 1092 -10.32 27.49 -29.15
CA TYR A 1092 -9.80 27.91 -30.44
C TYR A 1092 -10.55 29.14 -30.97
N VAL A 1093 -9.79 30.21 -31.25
CA VAL A 1093 -10.32 31.48 -31.76
C VAL A 1093 -9.76 31.81 -33.14
N SER A 1094 -10.63 32.21 -34.06
CA SER A 1094 -10.23 32.76 -35.37
C SER A 1094 -10.93 34.10 -35.60
N GLY A 1095 -10.19 35.20 -35.66
CA GLY A 1095 -10.78 36.52 -35.97
C GLY A 1095 -11.26 36.62 -37.42
N GLY A 1096 -10.50 36.05 -38.36
CA GLY A 1096 -10.88 36.04 -39.77
C GLY A 1096 -9.77 36.55 -40.68
N SER A 1097 -10.11 37.02 -41.90
CA SER A 1097 -9.11 37.46 -42.88
C SER A 1097 -9.03 38.99 -43.01
N GLY A 1098 -7.86 39.55 -42.69
CA GLY A 1098 -7.53 40.97 -42.55
C GLY A 1098 -8.06 41.94 -43.60
N GLY A 1099 -9.10 42.67 -43.20
CA GLY A 1099 -9.69 43.82 -43.89
C GLY A 1099 -9.28 45.19 -43.34
N GLY A 1100 -8.40 45.23 -42.32
CA GLY A 1100 -8.12 46.43 -41.52
C GLY A 1100 -9.10 46.63 -40.36
N TRP A 1101 -9.72 45.54 -39.92
CA TRP A 1101 -10.56 45.44 -38.74
C TRP A 1101 -9.72 45.14 -37.50
N THR A 1102 -10.33 45.00 -36.33
CA THR A 1102 -9.59 44.73 -35.09
C THR A 1102 -10.33 43.68 -34.28
N ASP A 1103 -9.84 42.45 -34.37
CA ASP A 1103 -10.35 41.33 -33.61
C ASP A 1103 -9.69 41.30 -32.24
N THR A 1104 -10.50 41.21 -31.19
CA THR A 1104 -10.10 41.42 -29.81
C THR A 1104 -10.44 40.23 -28.94
N ILE A 1105 -9.44 39.63 -28.30
CA ILE A 1105 -9.63 38.71 -27.17
C ILE A 1105 -9.65 39.53 -25.88
N GLN A 1106 -10.70 39.38 -25.08
CA GLN A 1106 -10.82 40.01 -23.77
C GLN A 1106 -10.85 38.96 -22.66
N LEU A 1107 -9.88 39.05 -21.74
CA LEU A 1107 -9.80 38.22 -20.55
C LEU A 1107 -10.59 38.91 -19.42
N GLN A 1108 -11.91 38.75 -19.36
CA GLN A 1108 -12.75 39.50 -18.39
C GLN A 1108 -12.67 38.93 -16.97
N ALA A 1109 -12.22 39.76 -16.02
CA ALA A 1109 -12.43 39.58 -14.58
C ALA A 1109 -13.59 40.47 -14.09
N SER A 1110 -14.80 39.92 -14.01
CA SER A 1110 -15.94 40.59 -13.36
C SER A 1110 -16.03 40.22 -11.87
N GLY A 1111 -15.81 41.21 -10.99
CA GLY A 1111 -16.56 41.30 -9.72
C GLY A 1111 -15.96 40.75 -8.41
N ILE A 1112 -14.91 39.94 -8.42
CA ILE A 1112 -14.21 39.47 -7.20
C ILE A 1112 -12.71 39.70 -7.34
N GLY A 1113 -12.08 40.13 -6.24
CA GLY A 1113 -10.84 40.91 -6.25
C GLY A 1113 -9.72 40.32 -7.10
N HIS A 1114 -9.16 41.17 -7.99
CA HIS A 1114 -7.82 41.11 -8.59
C HIS A 1114 -7.11 39.75 -8.40
N LEU A 1115 -7.55 38.73 -9.13
CA LEU A 1115 -6.77 37.52 -9.29
C LEU A 1115 -5.53 37.92 -10.08
N ASP A 1116 -4.37 37.79 -9.45
CA ASP A 1116 -3.07 37.96 -10.10
C ASP A 1116 -2.92 36.76 -11.04
N MET A 1117 -3.38 36.91 -12.27
CA MET A 1117 -3.38 35.83 -13.24
C MET A 1117 -2.04 35.78 -13.95
N ASP A 1118 -1.26 34.76 -13.64
CA ASP A 1118 -0.08 34.41 -14.42
C ASP A 1118 -0.53 33.73 -15.72
N TRP A 1119 -0.45 34.45 -16.83
CA TRP A 1119 -0.60 33.90 -18.17
C TRP A 1119 0.65 34.21 -19.00
N THR A 1120 0.90 33.37 -19.99
CA THR A 1120 1.99 33.57 -20.95
C THR A 1120 1.46 33.63 -22.37
N LEU A 1121 2.05 34.49 -23.20
CA LEU A 1121 1.75 34.60 -24.61
C LEU A 1121 2.90 34.06 -25.45
N SER A 1122 2.62 33.09 -26.30
CA SER A 1122 3.53 32.61 -27.34
C SER A 1122 2.94 32.93 -28.71
N LEU A 1123 3.63 33.75 -29.51
CA LEU A 1123 3.22 34.05 -30.88
C LEU A 1123 3.89 33.10 -31.86
N ASP A 1124 3.08 32.42 -32.68
CA ASP A 1124 3.53 31.63 -33.82
C ASP A 1124 3.78 32.53 -35.05
N SER A 1125 2.98 33.60 -35.19
CA SER A 1125 3.15 34.62 -36.22
C SER A 1125 2.65 36.01 -35.74
N GLY A 1126 3.14 37.08 -36.37
CA GLY A 1126 2.86 38.46 -35.95
C GLY A 1126 3.90 39.05 -34.99
N SER A 1127 3.62 40.24 -34.45
CA SER A 1127 4.45 40.94 -33.47
C SER A 1127 3.58 41.74 -32.50
N ILE A 1128 4.10 41.99 -31.31
CA ILE A 1128 3.38 42.61 -30.19
C ILE A 1128 3.90 44.03 -29.90
N ASP A 1129 3.00 44.99 -29.72
CA ASP A 1129 3.24 46.31 -29.14
C ASP A 1129 2.68 46.35 -27.71
N THR A 1130 3.59 46.39 -26.74
CA THR A 1130 3.26 46.40 -25.30
C THR A 1130 3.15 47.82 -24.74
N SER A 1131 2.94 48.85 -25.56
CA SER A 1131 2.85 50.23 -25.10
C SER A 1131 1.50 50.58 -24.45
N GLY A 1132 0.48 49.74 -24.65
CA GLY A 1132 -0.81 49.79 -23.94
C GLY A 1132 -0.70 49.35 -22.48
N LEU A 1133 -1.47 49.98 -21.59
CA LEU A 1133 -1.66 49.49 -20.22
C LEU A 1133 -2.96 48.68 -20.20
N GLY A 1134 -2.89 47.40 -19.82
CA GLY A 1134 -4.05 46.48 -19.83
C GLY A 1134 -4.42 45.95 -21.22
N SER A 1135 -3.55 46.14 -22.21
CA SER A 1135 -3.74 45.57 -23.55
C SER A 1135 -2.42 45.32 -24.26
N TYR A 1136 -2.45 44.37 -25.18
CA TYR A 1136 -1.43 44.10 -26.17
C TYR A 1136 -2.04 44.26 -27.56
N ASP A 1137 -1.51 45.22 -28.31
CA ASP A 1137 -1.83 45.36 -29.73
C ASP A 1137 -0.89 44.43 -30.52
N LEU A 1138 -1.46 43.59 -31.37
CA LEU A 1138 -0.77 42.67 -32.25
C LEU A 1138 -0.77 43.21 -33.69
N THR A 1139 0.20 42.80 -34.50
CA THR A 1139 0.27 43.21 -35.91
C THR A 1139 -0.41 42.21 -36.85
N ASP A 1140 -1.37 42.71 -37.64
CA ASP A 1140 -1.91 42.16 -38.91
C ASP A 1140 -2.11 40.63 -38.87
N ASP A 1141 -3.25 40.21 -38.31
CA ASP A 1141 -3.75 38.84 -38.24
C ASP A 1141 -2.79 37.88 -37.51
N ALA A 1142 -2.40 38.22 -36.27
CA ALA A 1142 -1.44 37.43 -35.51
C ALA A 1142 -2.02 36.08 -35.07
N SER A 1143 -1.13 35.09 -34.88
CA SER A 1143 -1.50 33.76 -34.38
C SER A 1143 -0.60 33.35 -33.23
N GLY A 1144 -1.13 32.58 -32.29
CA GLY A 1144 -0.38 32.13 -31.13
C GLY A 1144 -1.23 31.39 -30.10
N THR A 1145 -0.66 31.24 -28.92
CA THR A 1145 -1.26 30.56 -27.78
C THR A 1145 -1.11 31.43 -26.54
N ILE A 1146 -2.21 31.62 -25.82
CA ILE A 1146 -2.25 32.13 -24.45
C ILE A 1146 -2.33 30.91 -23.54
N THR A 1147 -1.37 30.72 -22.64
CA THR A 1147 -1.37 29.62 -21.66
C THR A 1147 -1.58 30.19 -20.26
N PHE A 1148 -2.56 29.67 -19.53
CA PHE A 1148 -2.88 30.06 -18.15
C PHE A 1148 -2.14 29.19 -17.12
N ALA A 1149 -2.17 29.60 -15.85
CA ALA A 1149 -1.44 28.94 -14.77
C ALA A 1149 -1.92 27.51 -14.45
N ASP A 1150 -3.18 27.19 -14.74
CA ASP A 1150 -3.78 25.86 -14.60
C ASP A 1150 -3.38 24.89 -15.74
N GLY A 1151 -2.73 25.41 -16.79
CA GLY A 1151 -2.32 24.64 -17.96
C GLY A 1151 -3.30 24.70 -19.13
N SER A 1152 -4.43 25.38 -18.99
CA SER A 1152 -5.38 25.64 -20.07
C SER A 1152 -4.83 26.62 -21.11
N GLU A 1153 -5.31 26.51 -22.36
CA GLU A 1153 -4.75 27.24 -23.50
C GLU A 1153 -5.82 27.84 -24.42
N ILE A 1154 -5.72 29.14 -24.74
CA ILE A 1154 -6.42 29.73 -25.89
C ILE A 1154 -5.48 29.73 -27.08
N THR A 1155 -5.78 28.93 -28.09
CA THR A 1155 -5.10 28.98 -29.38
C THR A 1155 -5.85 29.92 -30.30
N PHE A 1156 -5.16 30.91 -30.88
CA PHE A 1156 -5.79 31.91 -31.72
C PHE A 1156 -5.08 32.15 -33.05
N GLU A 1157 -5.84 32.56 -34.05
CA GLU A 1157 -5.36 33.10 -35.32
C GLU A 1157 -6.18 34.33 -35.74
N GLY A 1158 -5.57 35.25 -36.49
CA GLY A 1158 -6.28 36.43 -36.98
C GLY A 1158 -6.69 37.41 -35.88
N ILE A 1159 -5.87 37.61 -34.83
CA ILE A 1159 -6.20 38.52 -33.73
C ILE A 1159 -5.28 39.74 -33.71
N GLU A 1160 -5.86 40.94 -33.61
CA GLU A 1160 -5.14 42.22 -33.56
C GLU A 1160 -5.00 42.75 -32.14
N ARG A 1161 -5.78 42.27 -31.18
CA ARG A 1161 -5.71 42.77 -29.80
C ARG A 1161 -6.03 41.71 -28.76
N ILE A 1162 -5.29 41.77 -27.64
CA ILE A 1162 -5.63 41.08 -26.40
C ILE A 1162 -5.76 42.13 -25.28
N GLU A 1163 -6.85 42.15 -24.53
CA GLU A 1163 -7.12 43.06 -23.39
C GLU A 1163 -7.39 42.27 -22.10
N TRP A 1164 -7.00 42.82 -20.93
CA TRP A 1164 -7.20 42.22 -19.60
C TRP A 1164 -7.33 43.25 -18.47
#